data_AF-A0A1G7GPH0-F1
#
_entry.id   AF-A0A1G7GPH0-F1
#
_cell.length_a   1.000
_cell.length_b   1.000
_cell.length_c   1.000
_cell.angle_alpha   90.00
_cell.angle_beta   90.00
_cell.angle_gamma   90.00
#
_symmetry.space_group_name_H-M   'P 1'
#
loop_
_entity.id
_entity.type
_entity.pdbx_description
1 polymer ?
#
loop_
_entity_poly.entity_id
_entity_poly.type
_entity_poly.pdbx_seq_one_letter_code
_entity_poly.pdbx_strand_id
1 'polypeptide(L)'
;MRDVYGEILEALRPHLGPRAHAVLDEGLKRLGKRPHELTPKDGEVLLKGLVFRELQARLSPGEARQVVEGVLARLKEEAPGLEALEEALKRFGLYLDWPEVARLRTLVNHLRQRPDPKLFREAQELREALEEKLEEALLRQAKDLAHLEESLERVRHLGGPKVRRLESLVEMVRQAQAEGLLAQAEVERARKLALELRKLLESSVAQPPTLPEIVFETVEEAPRHPTEAYLTVEEAGDLEGELVIDLEALPEEAARRLQALEVEEERRRLEALRARYAPLLERATVSPLLAEVEALLQAGTPAGEKLALLEKAFQEAEANLRAEKRARLIQLSEALRALPLPEEAKAPLESALRLAEETLKEGGLPDLLPLEGELRRLEEEAKRLEEEAKRLEEERQALKGELAQKGEAFLPLLRELEALPQEALPERLPEIKARYAQLLKAQGEEAALKAKLAEASEALEALREEAQALGLEGAWEEAKKALEEGRLEDLEALRKALGEARARARGMALEELGRLQALAERFRGFGGEGVLRAIEEEKAKPLPDPAPIARALQALKRRLETKREELFTRLTAFFQAHARLQGFQSETGRRLKPLLPVLESAREKLPRLGPQGLLQVESTLAQAEALLGELEKEAEAAKAVLRELKGADLEALLEALGTPPPPQDLDRLRLPGVEALGYLEGDLPLPKEPLWKLKEALDRLDEALAQRRGPAALAFGGKALVLAPLKGKTLVALLERPALSAFLLELSGS
;
A
#
# COMPACT_ATOMS: atom_id res chain seq x y z
N MET A 1 22.05 21.89 -15.33
CA MET A 1 21.66 21.68 -16.75
C MET A 1 22.73 20.82 -17.40
N ARG A 2 22.33 19.80 -18.18
CA ARG A 2 23.25 18.88 -18.87
C ARG A 2 24.02 19.63 -19.97
N ASP A 3 25.32 19.42 -20.10
CA ASP A 3 26.15 20.03 -21.16
C ASP A 3 25.98 19.23 -22.46
N VAL A 4 24.81 19.40 -23.10
CA VAL A 4 24.45 18.73 -24.36
C VAL A 4 25.47 19.02 -25.46
N TYR A 5 26.06 20.22 -25.45
CA TYR A 5 27.10 20.61 -26.40
C TYR A 5 28.40 19.82 -26.16
N GLY A 6 28.85 19.74 -24.91
CA GLY A 6 30.05 18.99 -24.51
C GLY A 6 29.96 17.50 -24.84
N GLU A 7 28.81 16.87 -24.57
CA GLU A 7 28.61 15.44 -24.84
C GLU A 7 28.62 15.11 -26.34
N ILE A 8 27.96 15.93 -27.17
CA ILE A 8 27.98 15.76 -28.62
C ILE A 8 29.41 15.99 -29.14
N LEU A 9 30.11 16.99 -28.61
CA LEU A 9 31.48 17.30 -29.01
C LEU A 9 32.46 16.16 -28.66
N GLU A 10 32.41 15.61 -27.44
CA GLU A 10 33.23 14.48 -27.04
C GLU A 10 32.98 13.26 -27.91
N ALA A 11 31.72 12.96 -28.22
CA ALA A 11 31.38 11.81 -29.04
C ALA A 11 31.79 11.97 -30.52
N LEU A 12 31.84 13.20 -31.03
CA LEU A 12 32.24 13.48 -32.42
C LEU A 12 33.75 13.68 -32.60
N ARG A 13 34.49 14.03 -31.55
CA ARG A 13 35.95 14.25 -31.59
C ARG A 13 36.74 13.08 -32.19
N PRO A 14 36.47 11.80 -31.83
CA PRO A 14 37.16 10.64 -32.43
C PRO A 14 36.97 10.50 -33.93
N HIS A 15 35.86 11.00 -34.49
CA HIS A 15 35.49 10.79 -35.89
C HIS A 15 35.75 12.02 -36.78
N LEU A 16 35.52 13.23 -36.26
CA LEU A 16 35.63 14.48 -37.00
C LEU A 16 36.88 15.31 -36.61
N GLY A 17 37.54 14.99 -35.48
CA GLY A 17 38.72 15.69 -34.99
C GLY A 17 38.44 17.17 -34.69
N PRO A 18 39.33 18.12 -35.04
CA PRO A 18 39.13 19.55 -34.76
C PRO A 18 37.94 20.16 -35.51
N ARG A 19 37.45 19.48 -36.56
CA ARG A 19 36.26 19.91 -37.33
C ARG A 19 34.95 19.73 -36.56
N ALA A 20 34.92 18.89 -35.52
CA ALA A 20 33.72 18.68 -34.69
C ALA A 20 33.21 19.99 -34.06
N HIS A 21 34.12 20.84 -33.59
CA HIS A 21 33.78 22.13 -32.97
C HIS A 21 33.19 23.09 -34.01
N ALA A 22 33.81 23.20 -35.18
CA ALA A 22 33.34 24.08 -36.25
C ALA A 22 31.95 23.69 -36.78
N VAL A 23 31.66 22.39 -36.90
CA VAL A 23 30.36 21.88 -37.36
C VAL A 23 29.26 22.15 -36.33
N LEU A 24 29.56 22.01 -35.04
CA LEU A 24 28.59 22.30 -33.98
C LEU A 24 28.36 23.81 -33.82
N ASP A 25 29.40 24.64 -33.96
CA ASP A 25 29.27 26.11 -33.97
C ASP A 25 28.43 26.61 -35.16
N GLU A 26 28.58 26.00 -36.33
CA GLU A 26 27.75 26.32 -37.49
C GLU A 26 26.30 25.87 -37.29
N GLY A 27 26.09 24.72 -36.65
CA GLY A 27 24.79 24.23 -36.23
C GLY A 27 24.09 25.16 -35.24
N LEU A 28 24.82 25.63 -34.23
CA LEU A 28 24.35 26.60 -33.24
C LEU A 28 23.96 27.94 -33.87
N LYS A 29 24.75 28.43 -34.83
CA LYS A 29 24.41 29.64 -35.59
C LYS A 29 23.12 29.51 -36.39
N ARG A 30 22.82 28.33 -36.94
CA ARG A 30 21.57 28.07 -37.68
C ARG A 30 20.35 27.94 -36.77
N LEU A 31 20.55 27.45 -35.55
CA LEU A 31 19.49 27.37 -34.53
C LEU A 31 19.32 28.67 -33.74
N GLY A 32 20.25 29.63 -33.86
CA GLY A 32 20.22 30.92 -33.16
C GLY A 32 20.42 30.81 -31.64
N LYS A 33 21.03 29.72 -31.16
CA LYS A 33 21.19 29.41 -29.73
C LYS A 33 22.65 29.42 -29.31
N ARG A 34 22.92 29.67 -28.04
CA ARG A 34 24.26 29.55 -27.43
C ARG A 34 24.52 28.10 -26.96
N PRO A 35 25.78 27.67 -26.77
CA PRO A 35 26.11 26.32 -26.31
C PRO A 35 25.39 25.90 -25.01
N HIS A 36 25.18 26.84 -24.08
CA HIS A 36 24.49 26.58 -22.80
C HIS A 36 22.95 26.56 -22.89
N GLU A 37 22.38 26.88 -24.06
CA GLU A 37 20.92 26.95 -24.31
C GLU A 37 20.41 25.76 -25.15
N LEU A 38 21.30 24.81 -25.47
CA LEU A 38 21.01 23.62 -26.28
C LEU A 38 20.12 22.63 -25.51
N THR A 39 18.94 22.33 -26.03
CA THR A 39 18.10 21.25 -25.51
C THR A 39 18.39 19.92 -26.21
N PRO A 40 18.03 18.77 -25.62
CA PRO A 40 18.20 17.45 -26.27
C PRO A 40 17.49 17.34 -27.63
N LYS A 41 16.32 18.01 -27.80
CA LYS A 41 15.60 18.08 -29.08
C LYS A 41 16.37 18.87 -30.13
N ASP A 42 17.01 19.97 -29.73
CA ASP A 42 17.89 20.74 -30.62
C ASP A 42 19.14 19.92 -31.00
N GLY A 43 19.71 19.18 -30.04
CA GLY A 43 20.81 18.24 -30.27
C GLY A 43 20.46 17.13 -31.27
N GLU A 44 19.24 16.60 -31.23
CA GLU A 44 18.75 15.61 -32.21
C GLU A 44 18.68 16.17 -33.62
N VAL A 45 18.23 17.43 -33.78
CA VAL A 45 18.20 18.13 -35.08
C VAL A 45 19.62 18.36 -35.62
N LEU A 46 20.57 18.74 -34.76
CA LEU A 46 21.97 18.92 -35.15
C LEU A 46 22.60 17.60 -35.60
N LEU A 47 22.37 16.53 -34.82
CA LEU A 47 22.91 15.20 -35.08
C LEU A 47 22.38 14.60 -36.37
N LYS A 48 21.06 14.65 -36.60
CA LYS A 48 20.42 14.09 -37.81
C LYS A 48 20.61 14.95 -39.06
N GLY A 49 20.92 16.23 -38.90
CA GLY A 49 21.09 17.19 -39.99
C GLY A 49 22.55 17.37 -40.40
N LEU A 50 23.17 18.40 -39.85
CA LEU A 50 24.51 18.86 -40.22
C LEU A 50 25.59 17.83 -39.88
N VAL A 51 25.54 17.27 -38.67
CA VAL A 51 26.55 16.32 -38.20
C VAL A 51 26.50 15.02 -38.99
N PHE A 52 25.29 14.49 -39.28
CA PHE A 52 25.14 13.30 -40.11
C PHE A 52 25.72 13.47 -41.52
N ARG A 53 25.50 14.63 -42.15
CA ARG A 53 26.06 14.94 -43.48
C ARG A 53 27.60 14.99 -43.46
N GLU A 54 28.19 15.58 -42.43
CA GLU A 54 29.65 15.66 -42.28
C GLU A 54 30.27 14.30 -41.90
N LEU A 55 29.58 13.47 -41.12
CA LEU A 55 30.01 12.11 -40.83
C LEU A 55 29.97 11.22 -42.08
N GLN A 56 28.96 11.37 -42.94
CA GLN A 56 28.87 10.65 -44.22
C GLN A 56 30.00 11.02 -45.21
N ALA A 57 30.63 12.18 -45.05
CA ALA A 57 31.78 12.56 -45.89
C ALA A 57 33.07 11.83 -45.49
N ARG A 58 33.12 11.16 -44.33
CA ARG A 58 34.31 10.48 -43.80
C ARG A 58 34.11 9.01 -43.46
N LEU A 59 32.89 8.60 -43.14
CA LEU A 59 32.51 7.24 -42.74
C LEU A 59 31.50 6.66 -43.72
N SER A 60 31.36 5.34 -43.72
CA SER A 60 30.28 4.70 -44.48
C SER A 60 28.91 5.11 -43.92
N PRO A 61 27.83 5.10 -44.74
CA PRO A 61 26.49 5.48 -44.28
C PRO A 61 25.97 4.64 -43.10
N GLY A 62 26.42 3.39 -42.95
CA GLY A 62 26.06 2.51 -41.85
C GLY A 62 26.74 2.91 -40.53
N GLU A 63 28.03 3.20 -40.57
CA GLU A 63 28.81 3.65 -39.41
C GLU A 63 28.40 5.05 -38.96
N ALA A 64 28.15 5.98 -39.91
CA ALA A 64 27.64 7.31 -39.59
C ALA A 64 26.26 7.26 -38.91
N ARG A 65 25.39 6.32 -39.33
CA ARG A 65 24.11 6.08 -38.65
C ARG A 65 24.30 5.50 -37.26
N GLN A 66 25.18 4.51 -37.09
CA GLN A 66 25.46 3.94 -35.77
C GLN A 66 26.05 4.97 -34.79
N VAL A 67 26.94 5.86 -35.25
CA VAL A 67 27.48 6.94 -34.41
C VAL A 67 26.38 7.94 -34.05
N VAL A 68 25.57 8.38 -35.01
CA VAL A 68 24.46 9.31 -34.73
C VAL A 68 23.39 8.65 -33.84
N GLU A 69 23.02 7.41 -34.09
CA GLU A 69 22.06 6.66 -33.26
C GLU A 69 22.64 6.35 -31.88
N GLY A 70 23.93 6.08 -31.75
CA GLY A 70 24.61 5.90 -30.46
C GLY A 70 24.67 7.18 -29.64
N VAL A 71 24.95 8.33 -30.27
CA VAL A 71 24.93 9.64 -29.59
C VAL A 71 23.50 10.07 -29.29
N LEU A 72 22.55 9.84 -30.21
CA LEU A 72 21.13 10.05 -29.94
C LEU A 72 20.65 9.13 -28.83
N ALA A 73 21.09 7.88 -28.75
CA ALA A 73 20.75 6.98 -27.65
C ALA A 73 21.33 7.49 -26.33
N ARG A 74 22.54 8.07 -26.31
CA ARG A 74 23.10 8.73 -25.11
C ARG A 74 22.37 10.02 -24.74
N LEU A 75 21.87 10.78 -25.72
CA LEU A 75 21.05 11.98 -25.49
C LEU A 75 19.59 11.66 -25.14
N LYS A 76 19.07 10.52 -25.64
CA LYS A 76 17.73 9.95 -25.39
C LYS A 76 17.68 9.02 -24.18
N GLU A 77 18.83 8.54 -23.69
CA GLU A 77 19.04 8.26 -22.27
C GLU A 77 18.88 9.62 -21.56
N GLU A 78 17.63 10.08 -21.55
CA GLU A 78 17.14 11.14 -20.72
C GLU A 78 17.63 10.82 -19.32
N ALA A 79 18.16 11.82 -18.62
CA ALA A 79 18.13 11.77 -17.17
C ALA A 79 16.67 11.43 -16.84
N PRO A 80 16.39 10.22 -16.33
CA PRO A 80 15.07 9.66 -16.43
C PRO A 80 14.12 10.62 -15.71
N GLY A 81 13.03 10.99 -16.38
CA GLY A 81 12.26 12.18 -16.04
C GLY A 81 11.87 12.20 -14.57
N LEU A 82 12.42 13.15 -13.81
CA LEU A 82 12.01 13.42 -12.43
C LEU A 82 10.52 13.79 -12.36
N GLU A 83 9.93 14.26 -13.47
CA GLU A 83 8.53 14.63 -13.60
C GLU A 83 7.58 13.55 -13.06
N ALA A 84 7.78 12.27 -13.43
CA ALA A 84 6.93 11.19 -12.95
C ALA A 84 7.05 10.95 -11.44
N LEU A 85 8.25 11.13 -10.87
CA LEU A 85 8.48 11.02 -9.43
C LEU A 85 7.93 12.25 -8.69
N GLU A 86 7.98 13.43 -9.29
CA GLU A 86 7.43 14.67 -8.74
C GLU A 86 5.90 14.68 -8.77
N GLU A 87 5.29 14.16 -9.83
CA GLU A 87 3.84 13.91 -9.91
C GLU A 87 3.40 12.89 -8.86
N ALA A 88 4.15 11.79 -8.73
CA ALA A 88 3.91 10.81 -7.67
C ALA A 88 4.00 11.45 -6.29
N LEU A 89 5.01 12.29 -6.03
CA LEU A 89 5.18 12.99 -4.75
C LEU A 89 4.05 13.98 -4.48
N LYS A 90 3.53 14.68 -5.50
CA LYS A 90 2.33 15.54 -5.35
C LYS A 90 1.10 14.71 -4.98
N ARG A 91 0.91 13.55 -5.60
CA ARG A 91 -0.21 12.63 -5.32
C ARG A 91 -0.11 12.02 -3.91
N PHE A 92 1.05 11.48 -3.56
CA PHE A 92 1.28 10.82 -2.28
C PHE A 92 1.55 11.78 -1.12
N GLY A 93 1.81 13.06 -1.40
CA GLY A 93 2.07 14.08 -0.39
C GLY A 93 0.93 14.29 0.61
N LEU A 94 -0.28 13.82 0.28
CA LEU A 94 -1.43 13.78 1.17
C LEU A 94 -1.27 12.75 2.32
N TYR A 95 -0.40 11.76 2.16
CA TYR A 95 -0.18 10.64 3.10
C TYR A 95 1.13 10.81 3.87
N LEU A 96 1.23 11.88 4.66
CA LEU A 96 2.43 12.22 5.42
C LEU A 96 2.82 11.17 6.47
N ASP A 97 1.85 10.37 6.93
CA ASP A 97 2.07 9.30 7.92
C ASP A 97 2.82 8.09 7.34
N TRP A 98 3.05 8.06 6.01
CA TRP A 98 3.75 6.96 5.36
C TRP A 98 5.26 7.22 5.30
N PRO A 99 6.10 6.41 5.97
CA PRO A 99 7.54 6.61 5.98
C PRO A 99 8.17 6.46 4.59
N GLU A 100 7.54 5.70 3.70
CA GLU A 100 7.96 5.54 2.31
C GLU A 100 7.81 6.84 1.50
N VAL A 101 6.81 7.68 1.81
CA VAL A 101 6.62 8.98 1.16
C VAL A 101 7.72 9.96 1.59
N ALA A 102 8.11 9.92 2.86
CA ALA A 102 9.25 10.69 3.36
C ALA A 102 10.56 10.27 2.67
N ARG A 103 10.79 8.96 2.47
CA ARG A 103 11.94 8.45 1.70
C ARG A 103 11.88 8.88 0.22
N LEU A 104 10.71 8.81 -0.42
CA LEU A 104 10.57 9.28 -1.80
C LEU A 104 10.91 10.77 -1.91
N ARG A 105 10.49 11.58 -0.94
CA ARG A 105 10.79 13.02 -0.89
C ARG A 105 12.29 13.29 -0.76
N THR A 106 13.01 12.57 0.10
CA THR A 106 14.47 12.74 0.21
C THR A 106 15.19 12.32 -1.05
N LEU A 107 14.80 11.19 -1.66
CA LEU A 107 15.37 10.75 -2.93
C LEU A 107 15.13 11.77 -4.05
N VAL A 108 13.90 12.29 -4.20
CA VAL A 108 13.60 13.32 -5.20
C VAL A 108 14.39 14.61 -4.96
N ASN A 109 14.49 15.07 -3.71
CA ASN A 109 15.27 16.26 -3.37
C ASN A 109 16.77 16.08 -3.64
N HIS A 110 17.30 14.88 -3.38
CA HIS A 110 18.70 14.56 -3.68
C HIS A 110 18.94 14.47 -5.19
N LEU A 111 18.06 13.79 -5.93
CA LEU A 111 18.14 13.64 -7.38
C LEU A 111 18.02 14.98 -8.13
N ARG A 112 17.31 15.97 -7.58
CA ARG A 112 17.29 17.35 -8.08
C ARG A 112 18.65 18.03 -8.02
N GLN A 113 19.43 17.75 -6.97
CA GLN A 113 20.76 18.34 -6.77
C GLN A 113 21.84 17.58 -7.55
N ARG A 114 21.79 16.25 -7.51
CA ARG A 114 22.75 15.36 -8.15
C ARG A 114 22.04 14.17 -8.79
N PRO A 115 22.03 14.04 -10.13
CA PRO A 115 21.42 12.89 -10.77
C PRO A 115 22.26 11.64 -10.49
N ASP A 116 21.63 10.61 -9.94
CA ASP A 116 22.22 9.30 -9.71
C ASP A 116 21.28 8.21 -10.28
N PRO A 117 21.73 7.41 -11.26
CA PRO A 117 20.89 6.37 -11.87
C PRO A 117 20.50 5.26 -10.89
N LYS A 118 21.30 4.99 -9.84
CA LYS A 118 20.96 3.98 -8.83
C LYS A 118 19.83 4.47 -7.94
N LEU A 119 19.96 5.68 -7.40
CA LEU A 119 18.92 6.29 -6.56
C LEU A 119 17.63 6.56 -7.34
N PHE A 120 17.73 6.85 -8.64
CA PHE A 120 16.54 6.98 -9.48
C PHE A 120 15.78 5.65 -9.63
N ARG A 121 16.49 4.53 -9.83
CA ARG A 121 15.87 3.20 -9.87
C ARG A 121 15.20 2.87 -8.53
N GLU A 122 15.87 3.15 -7.42
CA GLU A 122 15.28 2.99 -6.08
C GLU A 122 13.99 3.83 -5.95
N ALA A 123 14.00 5.09 -6.38
CA ALA A 123 12.83 5.96 -6.33
C ALA A 123 11.67 5.46 -7.20
N GLN A 124 11.94 4.85 -8.36
CA GLN A 124 10.90 4.23 -9.20
C GLN A 124 10.34 2.96 -8.56
N GLU A 125 11.19 2.09 -8.01
CA GLU A 125 10.73 0.89 -7.29
C GLU A 125 9.87 1.26 -6.07
N LEU A 126 10.27 2.31 -5.34
CA LEU A 126 9.51 2.85 -4.23
C LEU A 126 8.17 3.43 -4.66
N ARG A 127 8.14 4.15 -5.79
CA ARG A 127 6.89 4.66 -6.39
C ARG A 127 5.94 3.52 -6.74
N GLU A 128 6.42 2.47 -7.40
CA GLU A 128 5.60 1.30 -7.74
C GLU A 128 5.03 0.62 -6.47
N ALA A 129 5.87 0.47 -5.43
CA ALA A 129 5.42 -0.08 -4.14
C ALA A 129 4.37 0.81 -3.46
N LEU A 130 4.52 2.14 -3.54
CA LEU A 130 3.53 3.11 -3.04
C LEU A 130 2.21 3.05 -3.83
N GLU A 131 2.26 2.84 -5.14
CA GLU A 131 1.08 2.66 -5.98
C GLU A 131 0.32 1.38 -5.59
N GLU A 132 1.01 0.26 -5.42
CA GLU A 132 0.39 -0.99 -4.94
C GLU A 132 -0.23 -0.83 -3.55
N LYS A 133 0.51 -0.22 -2.61
CA LYS A 133 0.04 0.04 -1.23
C LYS A 133 -1.21 0.93 -1.23
N LEU A 134 -1.27 1.94 -2.10
CA LEU A 134 -2.44 2.79 -2.26
C LEU A 134 -3.64 2.01 -2.80
N GLU A 135 -3.46 1.19 -3.83
CA GLU A 135 -4.58 0.41 -4.39
C GLU A 135 -5.10 -0.64 -3.39
N GLU A 136 -4.22 -1.26 -2.60
CA GLU A 136 -4.61 -2.17 -1.51
C GLU A 136 -5.40 -1.42 -0.41
N ALA A 137 -4.93 -0.21 -0.03
CA ALA A 137 -5.64 0.63 0.93
C ALA A 137 -7.01 1.11 0.41
N LEU A 138 -7.11 1.45 -0.88
CA LEU A 138 -8.37 1.84 -1.52
C LEU A 138 -9.35 0.66 -1.65
N LEU A 139 -8.85 -0.57 -1.87
CA LEU A 139 -9.68 -1.78 -1.86
C LEU A 139 -10.27 -2.01 -0.47
N ARG A 140 -9.46 -1.82 0.57
CA ARG A 140 -9.92 -1.88 1.95
C ARG A 140 -10.95 -0.80 2.26
N GLN A 141 -10.69 0.45 1.86
CA GLN A 141 -11.64 1.54 2.01
C GLN A 141 -12.96 1.26 1.28
N ALA A 142 -12.94 0.62 0.10
CA ALA A 142 -14.15 0.20 -0.59
C ALA A 142 -14.96 -0.82 0.23
N LYS A 143 -14.28 -1.81 0.83
CA LYS A 143 -14.92 -2.79 1.73
C LYS A 143 -15.53 -2.11 2.96
N ASP A 144 -14.85 -1.11 3.50
CA ASP A 144 -15.31 -0.35 4.65
C ASP A 144 -16.52 0.52 4.31
N LEU A 145 -16.49 1.19 3.15
CA LEU A 145 -17.59 1.96 2.63
C LEU A 145 -18.83 1.09 2.43
N ALA A 146 -18.68 -0.09 1.82
CA ALA A 146 -19.77 -1.03 1.64
C ALA A 146 -20.46 -1.41 2.98
N HIS A 147 -19.66 -1.69 4.01
CA HIS A 147 -20.20 -1.97 5.33
C HIS A 147 -20.85 -0.73 5.98
N LEU A 148 -20.27 0.45 5.82
CA LEU A 148 -20.83 1.69 6.34
C LEU A 148 -22.16 2.02 5.68
N GLU A 149 -22.30 1.79 4.38
CA GLU A 149 -23.56 1.94 3.63
C GLU A 149 -24.62 0.96 4.15
N GLU A 150 -24.27 -0.31 4.37
CA GLU A 150 -25.17 -1.29 5.00
C GLU A 150 -25.57 -0.86 6.42
N SER A 151 -24.61 -0.37 7.21
CA SER A 151 -24.86 0.16 8.56
C SER A 151 -25.82 1.33 8.52
N LEU A 152 -25.63 2.24 7.58
CA LEU A 152 -26.45 3.43 7.39
C LEU A 152 -27.87 3.03 6.98
N GLU A 153 -28.05 2.12 6.01
CA GLU A 153 -29.38 1.61 5.62
C GLU A 153 -30.14 1.06 6.83
N ARG A 154 -29.45 0.34 7.73
CA ARG A 154 -30.03 -0.21 8.96
C ARG A 154 -30.41 0.86 9.96
N VAL A 155 -29.59 1.89 10.20
CA VAL A 155 -29.88 2.91 11.25
C VAL A 155 -30.70 4.10 10.73
N ARG A 156 -30.95 4.18 9.42
CA ARG A 156 -31.62 5.33 8.77
C ARG A 156 -32.99 5.68 9.37
N HIS A 157 -33.71 4.68 9.87
CA HIS A 157 -35.04 4.87 10.45
C HIS A 157 -35.03 5.52 11.84
N LEU A 158 -33.90 5.52 12.55
CA LEU A 158 -33.75 6.23 13.83
C LEU A 158 -33.84 7.75 13.65
N GLY A 159 -33.38 8.26 12.50
CA GLY A 159 -33.34 9.70 12.20
C GLY A 159 -32.43 10.51 13.13
N GLY A 160 -32.49 11.84 13.03
CA GLY A 160 -31.78 12.76 13.93
C GLY A 160 -30.39 13.25 13.46
N PRO A 161 -29.73 14.11 14.26
CA PRO A 161 -28.49 14.79 13.87
C PRO A 161 -27.30 13.82 13.73
N LYS A 162 -27.21 12.79 14.58
CA LYS A 162 -26.16 11.76 14.48
C LYS A 162 -26.27 10.94 13.18
N VAL A 163 -27.48 10.59 12.74
CA VAL A 163 -27.69 9.89 11.46
C VAL A 163 -27.33 10.78 10.27
N ARG A 164 -27.72 12.07 10.27
CA ARG A 164 -27.32 13.02 9.21
C ARG A 164 -25.80 13.22 9.13
N ARG A 165 -25.12 13.23 10.28
CA ARG A 165 -23.66 13.27 10.34
C ARG A 165 -23.03 12.01 9.76
N LEU A 166 -23.60 10.84 10.03
CA LEU A 166 -23.16 9.58 9.40
C LEU A 166 -23.40 9.60 7.88
N GLU A 167 -24.56 10.06 7.42
CA GLU A 167 -24.86 10.23 5.98
C GLU A 167 -23.80 11.12 5.31
N SER A 168 -23.49 12.27 5.91
CA SER A 168 -22.49 13.20 5.39
C SER A 168 -21.08 12.58 5.36
N LEU A 169 -20.69 11.85 6.41
CA LEU A 169 -19.40 11.16 6.47
C LEU A 169 -19.29 10.06 5.40
N VAL A 170 -20.35 9.27 5.21
CA VAL A 170 -20.41 8.22 4.18
C VAL A 170 -20.34 8.82 2.78
N GLU A 171 -21.00 9.96 2.53
CA GLU A 171 -20.90 10.68 1.26
C GLU A 171 -19.48 11.20 1.00
N MET A 172 -18.82 11.77 2.00
CA MET A 172 -17.42 12.22 1.87
C MET A 172 -16.48 11.04 1.58
N VAL A 173 -16.65 9.89 2.26
CA VAL A 173 -15.85 8.69 1.98
C VAL A 173 -16.13 8.15 0.57
N ARG A 174 -17.39 8.17 0.12
CA ARG A 174 -17.76 7.77 -1.24
C ARG A 174 -17.11 8.68 -2.30
N GLN A 175 -17.12 9.98 -2.08
CA GLN A 175 -16.47 10.93 -2.99
C GLN A 175 -14.95 10.72 -3.02
N ALA A 176 -14.31 10.57 -1.86
CA ALA A 176 -12.87 10.29 -1.78
C ALA A 176 -12.51 8.98 -2.49
N GLN A 177 -13.32 7.92 -2.33
CA GLN A 177 -13.14 6.65 -3.04
C GLN A 177 -13.23 6.82 -4.56
N ALA A 178 -14.19 7.62 -5.05
CA ALA A 178 -14.35 7.90 -6.48
C ALA A 178 -13.17 8.70 -7.05
N GLU A 179 -12.59 9.62 -6.26
CA GLU A 179 -11.39 10.38 -6.62
C GLU A 179 -10.08 9.56 -6.45
N GLY A 180 -10.16 8.35 -5.88
CA GLY A 180 -9.00 7.50 -5.62
C GLY A 180 -8.11 8.01 -4.47
N LEU A 181 -8.71 8.68 -3.50
CA LEU A 181 -8.09 9.25 -2.31
C LEU A 181 -8.48 8.45 -1.05
N LEU A 182 -7.55 8.35 -0.09
CA LEU A 182 -7.82 7.72 1.21
C LEU A 182 -8.40 8.74 2.19
N ALA A 183 -9.53 8.40 2.79
CA ALA A 183 -10.22 9.20 3.80
C ALA A 183 -10.21 8.47 5.16
N GLN A 184 -9.01 8.16 5.67
CA GLN A 184 -8.85 7.27 6.84
C GLN A 184 -9.54 7.83 8.09
N ALA A 185 -9.40 9.13 8.35
CA ALA A 185 -10.02 9.78 9.51
C ALA A 185 -11.55 9.81 9.40
N GLU A 186 -12.09 10.01 8.21
CA GLU A 186 -13.52 10.01 7.93
C GLU A 186 -14.10 8.61 8.09
N VAL A 187 -13.42 7.57 7.59
CA VAL A 187 -13.80 6.16 7.75
C VAL A 187 -13.82 5.78 9.24
N GLU A 188 -12.80 6.14 10.01
CA GLU A 188 -12.77 5.86 11.44
C GLU A 188 -13.88 6.58 12.21
N ARG A 189 -14.13 7.86 11.90
CA ARG A 189 -15.25 8.63 12.49
C ARG A 189 -16.61 8.03 12.12
N ALA A 190 -16.79 7.64 10.85
CA ALA A 190 -18.01 7.00 10.38
C ALA A 190 -18.24 5.65 11.06
N ARG A 191 -17.20 4.84 11.25
CA ARG A 191 -17.29 3.54 11.95
C ARG A 191 -17.68 3.70 13.40
N LYS A 192 -17.02 4.60 14.14
CA LYS A 192 -17.37 4.89 15.55
C LYS A 192 -18.83 5.32 15.67
N LEU A 193 -19.27 6.25 14.83
CA LEU A 193 -20.64 6.76 14.82
C LEU A 193 -21.65 5.68 14.38
N ALA A 194 -21.32 4.85 13.40
CA ALA A 194 -22.16 3.73 12.97
C ALA A 194 -22.30 2.67 14.06
N LEU A 195 -21.22 2.37 14.79
CA LEU A 195 -21.25 1.47 15.94
C LEU A 195 -22.13 2.04 17.05
N GLU A 196 -21.97 3.31 17.43
CA GLU A 196 -22.83 3.98 18.42
C GLU A 196 -24.32 3.89 18.02
N LEU A 197 -24.65 4.20 16.77
CA LEU A 197 -26.04 4.17 16.29
C LEU A 197 -26.61 2.74 16.24
N ARG A 198 -25.80 1.74 15.87
CA ARG A 198 -26.21 0.33 15.93
C ARG A 198 -26.42 -0.13 17.37
N LYS A 199 -25.57 0.29 18.31
CA LYS A 199 -25.75 0.01 19.74
C LYS A 199 -27.06 0.58 20.25
N LEU A 200 -27.38 1.83 19.88
CA LEU A 200 -28.65 2.48 20.23
C LEU A 200 -29.87 1.76 19.63
N LEU A 201 -29.76 1.24 18.41
CA LEU A 201 -30.83 0.45 17.80
C LEU A 201 -31.11 -0.84 18.58
N GLU A 202 -30.07 -1.62 18.88
CA GLU A 202 -30.21 -2.88 19.62
C GLU A 202 -30.66 -2.64 21.07
N SER A 203 -30.21 -1.57 21.73
CA SER A 203 -30.67 -1.21 23.08
C SER A 203 -32.12 -0.73 23.09
N SER A 204 -32.58 -0.03 22.03
CA SER A 204 -33.97 0.45 21.91
C SER A 204 -34.96 -0.68 21.59
N VAL A 205 -34.52 -1.72 20.87
CA VAL A 205 -35.34 -2.93 20.63
C VAL A 205 -35.45 -3.79 21.89
N ALA A 206 -34.45 -3.72 22.78
CA ALA A 206 -34.41 -4.46 24.04
C ALA A 206 -35.26 -3.84 25.18
N GLN A 207 -35.60 -2.56 25.12
CA GLN A 207 -36.55 -1.94 26.06
C GLN A 207 -37.99 -2.14 25.56
N PRO A 208 -38.85 -2.92 26.27
CA PRO A 208 -40.28 -2.87 26.00
C PRO A 208 -40.80 -1.45 26.30
N PRO A 209 -41.86 -0.98 25.60
CA PRO A 209 -42.43 0.34 25.87
C PRO A 209 -43.16 0.32 27.22
N THR A 210 -42.43 0.46 28.32
CA THR A 210 -42.96 1.07 29.52
C THR A 210 -42.89 2.57 29.29
N LEU A 211 -44.07 3.20 29.19
CA LEU A 211 -44.23 4.65 29.19
C LEU A 211 -43.24 5.27 30.20
N PRO A 212 -42.31 6.14 29.78
CA PRO A 212 -41.47 6.84 30.74
C PRO A 212 -42.35 7.81 31.53
N GLU A 213 -42.36 7.69 32.86
CA GLU A 213 -42.64 8.84 33.72
C GLU A 213 -41.56 9.88 33.42
N ILE A 214 -41.92 10.87 32.60
CA ILE A 214 -41.08 12.03 32.40
C ILE A 214 -41.14 12.83 33.69
N VAL A 215 -40.17 12.60 34.59
CA VAL A 215 -39.88 13.52 35.68
C VAL A 215 -39.13 14.70 35.07
N PHE A 216 -39.87 15.71 34.66
CA PHE A 216 -39.29 17.03 34.41
C PHE A 216 -38.89 17.65 35.75
N GLU A 217 -37.62 17.56 36.12
CA GLU A 217 -37.05 18.54 37.05
C GLU A 217 -36.99 19.88 36.32
N THR A 218 -37.99 20.71 36.60
CA THR A 218 -38.07 22.09 36.12
C THR A 218 -37.07 22.93 36.90
N VAL A 219 -35.88 23.13 36.34
CA VAL A 219 -35.07 24.30 36.69
C VAL A 219 -35.65 25.47 35.89
N GLU A 220 -36.51 26.25 36.54
CA GLU A 220 -36.92 27.56 36.05
C GLU A 220 -35.72 28.51 36.09
N GLU A 221 -35.14 28.82 34.93
CA GLU A 221 -34.58 30.16 34.67
C GLU A 221 -34.54 30.41 33.17
N ALA A 222 -35.44 31.28 32.70
CA ALA A 222 -35.53 31.69 31.31
C ALA A 222 -34.58 32.87 31.02
N PRO A 223 -33.76 32.84 29.95
CA PRO A 223 -33.11 34.05 29.47
C PRO A 223 -34.06 34.83 28.55
N ARG A 224 -34.24 36.11 28.88
CA ARG A 224 -34.92 37.12 28.08
C ARG A 224 -33.99 37.61 26.97
N HIS A 225 -34.40 37.44 25.72
CA HIS A 225 -34.36 38.40 24.59
C HIS A 225 -34.19 37.66 23.23
N PRO A 226 -35.06 37.94 22.24
CA PRO A 226 -34.93 37.39 20.89
C PRO A 226 -34.08 38.34 20.03
N THR A 227 -32.96 37.85 19.50
CA THR A 227 -32.31 38.50 18.37
C THR A 227 -31.79 37.45 17.41
N GLU A 228 -32.16 37.62 16.14
CA GLU A 228 -31.74 36.82 15.00
C GLU A 228 -30.20 36.76 14.93
N ALA A 229 -29.65 35.55 14.96
CA ALA A 229 -28.26 35.28 14.65
C ALA A 229 -28.19 34.19 13.58
N TYR A 230 -27.57 34.55 12.46
CA TYR A 230 -27.21 33.64 11.37
C TYR A 230 -26.13 32.66 11.84
N LEU A 231 -26.13 31.47 11.21
CA LEU A 231 -25.18 30.35 11.37
C LEU A 231 -23.70 30.75 11.58
N THR A 232 -23.04 30.08 12.53
CA THR A 232 -21.60 29.76 12.44
C THR A 232 -21.33 28.32 12.90
N VAL A 233 -20.42 27.66 12.19
CA VAL A 233 -20.07 26.22 12.25
C VAL A 233 -19.13 25.91 13.43
N GLU A 234 -19.26 26.58 14.57
CA GLU A 234 -18.28 26.48 15.69
C GLU A 234 -18.91 26.21 17.06
N GLU A 235 -19.98 25.41 17.13
CA GLU A 235 -20.51 24.89 18.41
C GLU A 235 -20.87 23.39 18.30
N ALA A 236 -19.95 22.60 17.76
CA ALA A 236 -20.03 21.12 17.79
C ALA A 236 -19.20 20.52 18.95
N GLY A 237 -18.89 21.32 19.99
CA GLY A 237 -18.05 20.92 21.12
C GLY A 237 -18.79 20.38 22.35
N ASP A 238 -20.07 20.74 22.57
CA ASP A 238 -20.69 20.58 23.90
C ASP A 238 -21.84 19.56 23.96
N LEU A 239 -21.76 18.46 23.21
CA LEU A 239 -22.60 17.26 23.45
C LEU A 239 -21.80 15.96 23.23
N GLU A 240 -20.60 15.86 23.81
CA GLU A 240 -19.92 14.59 24.07
C GLU A 240 -20.35 14.03 25.43
N GLY A 241 -21.63 13.68 25.56
CA GLY A 241 -22.04 12.77 26.62
C GLY A 241 -21.73 11.33 26.20
N GLU A 242 -20.74 10.69 26.82
CA GLU A 242 -20.58 9.22 26.73
C GLU A 242 -21.86 8.56 27.25
N LEU A 243 -22.61 7.92 26.36
CA LEU A 243 -23.74 7.07 26.73
C LEU A 243 -23.18 5.74 27.22
N VAL A 244 -23.05 5.60 28.54
CA VAL A 244 -22.78 4.31 29.20
C VAL A 244 -24.03 3.46 29.07
N ILE A 245 -23.98 2.43 28.22
CA ILE A 245 -25.05 1.44 28.10
C ILE A 245 -24.77 0.36 29.15
N ASP A 246 -25.63 0.24 30.17
CA ASP A 246 -25.54 -0.84 31.15
C ASP A 246 -25.87 -2.19 30.49
N LEU A 247 -24.83 -2.95 30.17
CA LEU A 247 -24.92 -4.28 29.55
C LEU A 247 -25.65 -5.32 30.43
N GLU A 248 -25.77 -5.07 31.75
CA GLU A 248 -26.40 -5.97 32.71
C GLU A 248 -27.94 -5.91 32.70
N ALA A 249 -28.55 -4.86 32.12
CA ALA A 249 -30.00 -4.67 32.06
C ALA A 249 -30.64 -5.11 30.72
N LEU A 250 -29.84 -5.64 29.79
CA LEU A 250 -30.29 -6.07 28.46
C LEU A 250 -30.62 -7.59 28.43
N PRO A 251 -31.58 -8.04 27.59
CA PRO A 251 -31.77 -9.47 27.31
C PRO A 251 -30.46 -10.09 26.80
N GLU A 252 -30.14 -11.33 27.21
CA GLU A 252 -28.87 -12.02 26.87
C GLU A 252 -28.59 -12.04 25.35
N GLU A 253 -29.64 -12.10 24.52
CA GLU A 253 -29.52 -12.06 23.06
C GLU A 253 -29.05 -10.71 22.51
N ALA A 254 -29.51 -9.60 23.10
CA ALA A 254 -29.11 -8.25 22.70
C ALA A 254 -27.66 -7.97 23.13
N ALA A 255 -27.28 -8.41 24.34
CA ALA A 255 -25.89 -8.30 24.82
C ALA A 255 -24.92 -9.07 23.92
N ARG A 256 -25.26 -10.28 23.47
CA ARG A 256 -24.46 -11.08 22.53
C ARG A 256 -24.32 -10.40 21.16
N ARG A 257 -25.39 -9.77 20.64
CA ARG A 257 -25.34 -9.02 19.37
C ARG A 257 -24.46 -7.78 19.47
N LEU A 258 -24.52 -7.06 20.59
CA LEU A 258 -23.66 -5.90 20.85
C LEU A 258 -22.17 -6.31 20.92
N GLN A 259 -21.86 -7.38 21.65
CA GLN A 259 -20.50 -7.93 21.70
C GLN A 259 -19.98 -8.37 20.33
N ALA A 260 -20.82 -9.01 19.52
CA ALA A 260 -20.45 -9.39 18.16
C ALA A 260 -20.11 -8.17 17.28
N LEU A 261 -20.90 -7.09 17.37
CA LEU A 261 -20.64 -5.84 16.65
C LEU A 261 -19.32 -5.18 17.10
N GLU A 262 -19.02 -5.19 18.39
CA GLU A 262 -17.76 -4.67 18.92
C GLU A 262 -16.55 -5.48 18.46
N VAL A 263 -16.64 -6.81 18.53
CA VAL A 263 -15.58 -7.71 18.07
C VAL A 263 -15.31 -7.55 16.57
N GLU A 264 -16.35 -7.38 15.74
CA GLU A 264 -16.19 -7.13 14.31
C GLU A 264 -15.45 -5.82 14.02
N GLU A 265 -15.79 -4.73 14.72
CA GLU A 265 -15.10 -3.45 14.56
C GLU A 265 -13.67 -3.49 15.09
N GLU A 266 -13.43 -4.16 16.22
CA GLU A 266 -12.08 -4.34 16.77
C GLU A 266 -11.19 -5.23 15.88
N ARG A 267 -11.74 -6.27 15.24
CA ARG A 267 -11.03 -7.05 14.22
C ARG A 267 -10.60 -6.19 13.05
N ARG A 268 -11.47 -5.29 12.57
CA ARG A 268 -11.12 -4.36 11.49
C ARG A 268 -10.07 -3.35 11.94
N ARG A 269 -10.17 -2.84 13.16
CA ARG A 269 -9.17 -1.94 13.74
C ARG A 269 -7.82 -2.65 13.87
N LEU A 270 -7.79 -3.90 14.33
CA LEU A 270 -6.59 -4.72 14.38
C LEU A 270 -5.98 -4.95 12.99
N GLU A 271 -6.80 -5.29 11.98
CA GLU A 271 -6.32 -5.38 10.59
C GLU A 271 -5.69 -4.07 10.11
N ALA A 272 -6.17 -2.90 10.58
CA ALA A 272 -5.67 -1.59 10.18
C ALA A 272 -4.29 -1.33 10.79
N LEU A 273 -4.17 -1.64 12.08
CA LEU A 273 -2.92 -1.56 12.81
C LEU A 273 -1.86 -2.51 12.24
N ARG A 274 -2.24 -3.75 11.89
CA ARG A 274 -1.32 -4.70 11.25
C ARG A 274 -0.79 -4.22 9.92
N ALA A 275 -1.65 -3.63 9.09
CA ALA A 275 -1.24 -3.09 7.79
C ALA A 275 -0.31 -1.87 7.96
N ARG A 276 -0.60 -0.99 8.93
CA ARG A 276 0.20 0.20 9.20
C ARG A 276 1.56 -0.13 9.82
N TYR A 277 1.60 -1.07 10.75
CA TYR A 277 2.78 -1.40 11.55
C TYR A 277 3.35 -2.77 11.24
N ALA A 278 3.21 -3.24 9.99
CA ALA A 278 3.71 -4.54 9.55
C ALA A 278 5.18 -4.84 9.94
N PRO A 279 6.12 -3.87 9.90
CA PRO A 279 7.51 -4.11 10.33
C PRO A 279 7.70 -4.31 11.83
N LEU A 280 6.71 -3.94 12.66
CA LEU A 280 6.80 -3.94 14.12
C LEU A 280 6.11 -5.14 14.78
N LEU A 281 5.45 -6.00 14.01
CA LEU A 281 4.65 -7.12 14.53
C LEU A 281 5.48 -8.11 15.37
N GLU A 282 6.73 -8.34 14.98
CA GLU A 282 7.63 -9.29 15.65
C GLU A 282 8.39 -8.68 16.85
N ARG A 283 8.15 -7.40 17.19
CA ARG A 283 8.86 -6.74 18.31
C ARG A 283 8.36 -7.33 19.64
N ALA A 284 9.29 -7.56 20.56
CA ALA A 284 9.01 -8.19 21.86
C ALA A 284 7.96 -7.42 22.71
N THR A 285 7.83 -6.11 22.52
CA THR A 285 6.82 -5.27 23.20
C THR A 285 5.42 -5.39 22.60
N VAL A 286 5.31 -5.83 21.34
CA VAL A 286 4.07 -5.86 20.56
C VAL A 286 3.53 -7.28 20.42
N SER A 287 4.39 -8.25 20.09
CA SER A 287 4.04 -9.65 19.84
C SER A 287 3.14 -10.30 20.92
N PRO A 288 3.42 -10.18 22.25
CA PRO A 288 2.56 -10.80 23.25
C PRO A 288 1.18 -10.13 23.36
N LEU A 289 1.12 -8.80 23.31
CA LEU A 289 -0.14 -8.06 23.33
C LEU A 289 -0.97 -8.35 22.08
N LEU A 290 -0.32 -8.47 20.92
CA LEU A 290 -0.94 -8.83 19.66
C LEU A 290 -1.58 -10.23 19.75
N ALA A 291 -0.85 -11.22 20.25
CA ALA A 291 -1.36 -12.58 20.44
C ALA A 291 -2.54 -12.62 21.43
N GLU A 292 -2.48 -11.85 22.52
CA GLU A 292 -3.59 -11.74 23.48
C GLU A 292 -4.85 -11.12 22.87
N VAL A 293 -4.70 -10.02 22.12
CA VAL A 293 -5.83 -9.37 21.42
C VAL A 293 -6.42 -10.30 20.37
N GLU A 294 -5.59 -11.02 19.63
CA GLU A 294 -6.04 -12.03 18.65
C GLU A 294 -6.83 -13.16 19.31
N ALA A 295 -6.34 -13.69 20.44
CA ALA A 295 -7.01 -14.75 21.17
C ALA A 295 -8.39 -14.32 21.67
N LEU A 296 -8.51 -13.08 22.19
CA LEU A 296 -9.79 -12.52 22.63
C LEU A 296 -10.76 -12.34 21.46
N LEU A 297 -10.30 -11.74 20.37
CA LEU A 297 -11.15 -11.54 19.19
C LEU A 297 -11.56 -12.87 18.54
N GLN A 298 -10.72 -13.90 18.55
CA GLN A 298 -11.07 -15.25 18.09
C GLN A 298 -12.09 -15.93 19.02
N ALA A 299 -11.97 -15.73 20.33
CA ALA A 299 -12.93 -16.20 21.32
C ALA A 299 -14.29 -15.47 21.28
N GLY A 300 -14.40 -14.40 20.48
CA GLY A 300 -15.62 -13.60 20.38
C GLY A 300 -15.80 -12.64 21.55
N THR A 301 -14.73 -12.32 22.28
CA THR A 301 -14.74 -11.32 23.35
C THR A 301 -14.09 -10.02 22.89
N PRO A 302 -14.67 -8.85 23.23
CA PRO A 302 -14.06 -7.57 22.92
C PRO A 302 -12.76 -7.39 23.71
N ALA A 303 -11.72 -6.94 23.03
CA ALA A 303 -10.39 -6.66 23.57
C ALA A 303 -10.32 -5.30 24.29
N GLY A 304 -11.14 -4.32 23.89
CA GLY A 304 -11.31 -3.03 24.56
C GLY A 304 -9.99 -2.33 24.91
N GLU A 305 -9.71 -2.20 26.21
CA GLU A 305 -8.49 -1.56 26.72
C GLU A 305 -7.20 -2.22 26.21
N LYS A 306 -7.20 -3.55 25.99
CA LYS A 306 -6.01 -4.23 25.46
C LYS A 306 -5.68 -3.82 24.04
N LEU A 307 -6.69 -3.50 23.22
CA LEU A 307 -6.47 -2.97 21.87
C LEU A 307 -5.89 -1.55 21.94
N ALA A 308 -6.35 -0.71 22.87
CA ALA A 308 -5.76 0.61 23.10
C ALA A 308 -4.32 0.54 23.64
N LEU A 309 -4.01 -0.44 24.51
CA LEU A 309 -2.65 -0.70 24.96
C LEU A 309 -1.76 -1.19 23.81
N LEU A 310 -2.27 -2.05 22.94
CA LEU A 310 -1.57 -2.50 21.74
C LEU A 310 -1.25 -1.33 20.80
N GLU A 311 -2.18 -0.40 20.59
CA GLU A 311 -1.94 0.82 19.80
C GLU A 311 -0.84 1.70 20.38
N LYS A 312 -0.85 1.91 21.71
CA LYS A 312 0.22 2.64 22.39
C LYS A 312 1.55 1.91 22.26
N ALA A 313 1.56 0.58 22.41
CA ALA A 313 2.75 -0.24 22.23
C ALA A 313 3.31 -0.13 20.81
N PHE A 314 2.45 -0.03 19.77
CA PHE A 314 2.89 0.23 18.40
C PHE A 314 3.54 1.61 18.24
N GLN A 315 2.93 2.67 18.80
CA GLN A 315 3.47 4.04 18.75
C GLN A 315 4.82 4.14 19.49
N GLU A 316 4.92 3.53 20.66
CA GLU A 316 6.17 3.45 21.43
C GLU A 316 7.23 2.64 20.67
N ALA A 317 6.87 1.51 20.08
CA ALA A 317 7.78 0.70 19.27
C ALA A 317 8.28 1.46 18.02
N GLU A 318 7.43 2.27 17.38
CA GLU A 318 7.83 3.13 16.28
C GLU A 318 8.81 4.23 16.73
N ALA A 319 8.51 4.91 17.84
CA ALA A 319 9.40 5.92 18.41
C ALA A 319 10.76 5.33 18.81
N ASN A 320 10.74 4.14 19.43
CA ASN A 320 11.93 3.38 19.79
C ASN A 320 12.73 2.98 18.55
N LEU A 321 12.07 2.48 17.49
CA LEU A 321 12.74 2.15 16.23
C LEU A 321 13.41 3.39 15.62
N ARG A 322 12.74 4.54 15.61
CA ARG A 322 13.33 5.80 15.11
C ARG A 322 14.54 6.22 15.96
N ALA A 323 14.45 6.08 17.28
CA ALA A 323 15.56 6.37 18.19
C ALA A 323 16.74 5.40 18.00
N GLU A 324 16.48 4.09 17.86
CA GLU A 324 17.46 3.06 17.53
C GLU A 324 18.19 3.38 16.22
N LYS A 325 17.44 3.69 15.16
CA LYS A 325 18.00 4.05 13.84
C LYS A 325 18.84 5.32 13.91
N ARG A 326 18.39 6.33 14.66
CA ARG A 326 19.17 7.57 14.88
C ARG A 326 20.46 7.31 15.65
N ALA A 327 20.39 6.56 16.76
CA ALA A 327 21.57 6.19 17.54
C ALA A 327 22.55 5.38 16.67
N ARG A 328 22.03 4.48 15.84
CA ARG A 328 22.85 3.67 14.93
C ARG A 328 23.53 4.52 13.86
N LEU A 329 22.83 5.49 13.25
CA LEU A 329 23.43 6.44 12.31
C LEU A 329 24.57 7.24 12.94
N ILE A 330 24.40 7.70 14.18
CA ILE A 330 25.45 8.40 14.92
C ILE A 330 26.67 7.47 15.09
N GLN A 331 26.45 6.24 15.56
CA GLN A 331 27.53 5.24 15.70
C GLN A 331 28.26 4.97 14.38
N LEU A 332 27.53 4.81 13.26
CA LEU A 332 28.13 4.58 11.96
C LEU A 332 28.96 5.79 11.48
N SER A 333 28.45 7.01 11.73
CA SER A 333 29.18 8.23 11.39
C SER A 333 30.46 8.41 12.23
N GLU A 334 30.41 8.05 13.52
CA GLU A 334 31.57 8.09 14.42
C GLU A 334 32.60 7.02 14.05
N ALA A 335 32.15 5.81 13.75
CA ALA A 335 33.01 4.73 13.28
C ALA A 335 33.71 5.08 11.96
N LEU A 336 32.99 5.65 11.00
CA LEU A 336 33.58 6.11 9.74
C LEU A 336 34.65 7.20 9.94
N ARG A 337 34.40 8.15 10.86
CA ARG A 337 35.39 9.18 11.22
C ARG A 337 36.63 8.60 11.87
N ALA A 338 36.48 7.58 12.71
CA ALA A 338 37.59 6.92 13.41
C ALA A 338 38.48 6.07 12.49
N LEU A 339 38.03 5.70 11.29
CA LEU A 339 38.83 4.89 10.37
C LEU A 339 40.07 5.64 9.85
N PRO A 340 41.26 5.00 9.86
CA PRO A 340 42.51 5.59 9.35
C PRO A 340 42.60 5.50 7.82
N LEU A 341 41.57 6.02 7.12
CA LEU A 341 41.50 6.06 5.65
C LEU A 341 41.42 7.51 5.14
N PRO A 342 41.86 7.79 3.90
CA PRO A 342 41.70 9.10 3.26
C PRO A 342 40.23 9.52 3.14
N GLU A 343 39.98 10.84 3.20
CA GLU A 343 38.62 11.41 3.09
C GLU A 343 37.93 11.06 1.76
N GLU A 344 38.70 10.91 0.68
CA GLU A 344 38.19 10.52 -0.64
C GLU A 344 37.56 9.12 -0.63
N ALA A 345 38.12 8.18 0.14
CA ALA A 345 37.59 6.83 0.29
C ALA A 345 36.32 6.81 1.16
N LYS A 346 36.21 7.73 2.13
CA LYS A 346 35.06 7.84 3.03
C LYS A 346 33.89 8.61 2.41
N ALA A 347 34.15 9.53 1.50
CA ALA A 347 33.18 10.46 0.93
C ALA A 347 31.88 9.80 0.37
N PRO A 348 31.94 8.65 -0.34
CA PRO A 348 30.72 7.97 -0.80
C PRO A 348 29.80 7.54 0.35
N LEU A 349 30.37 6.88 1.37
CA LEU A 349 29.61 6.41 2.55
C LEU A 349 29.12 7.59 3.39
N GLU A 350 29.90 8.67 3.51
CA GLU A 350 29.44 9.90 4.15
C GLU A 350 28.22 10.51 3.47
N SER A 351 28.21 10.56 2.13
CA SER A 351 27.06 11.06 1.37
C SER A 351 25.83 10.18 1.59
N ALA A 352 26.00 8.86 1.64
CA ALA A 352 24.92 7.92 1.89
C ALA A 352 24.38 8.01 3.32
N LEU A 353 25.24 8.19 4.33
CA LEU A 353 24.85 8.44 5.72
C LEU A 353 24.07 9.75 5.87
N ARG A 354 24.47 10.82 5.16
CA ARG A 354 23.73 12.09 5.14
C ARG A 354 22.33 11.92 4.54
N LEU A 355 22.21 11.19 3.42
CA LEU A 355 20.91 10.88 2.82
C LEU A 355 20.00 10.07 3.77
N ALA A 356 20.58 9.13 4.53
CA ALA A 356 19.84 8.38 5.54
C ALA A 356 19.40 9.27 6.73
N GLU A 357 20.25 10.21 7.16
CA GLU A 357 19.91 11.19 8.19
C GLU A 357 18.78 12.13 7.74
N GLU A 358 18.84 12.63 6.50
CA GLU A 358 17.76 13.42 5.88
C GLU A 358 16.45 12.62 5.81
N THR A 359 16.52 11.34 5.46
CA THR A 359 15.35 10.45 5.43
C THR A 359 14.69 10.35 6.80
N LEU A 360 15.50 10.22 7.86
CA LEU A 360 14.99 10.14 9.23
C LEU A 360 14.40 11.48 9.71
N LYS A 361 14.98 12.62 9.29
CA LYS A 361 14.45 13.97 9.58
C LYS A 361 13.10 14.21 8.93
N GLU A 362 12.87 13.71 7.72
CA GLU A 362 11.59 13.80 7.01
C GLU A 362 10.53 12.82 7.56
N GLY A 363 10.87 11.97 8.53
CA GLY A 363 9.96 10.99 9.14
C GLY A 363 9.98 9.60 8.51
N GLY A 364 10.91 9.35 7.58
CA GLY A 364 11.12 8.03 6.96
C GLY A 364 12.00 7.12 7.80
N LEU A 365 11.99 5.82 7.48
CA LEU A 365 12.83 4.81 8.11
C LEU A 365 13.91 4.35 7.11
N PRO A 366 15.17 4.84 7.21
CA PRO A 366 16.22 4.41 6.31
C PRO A 366 16.64 2.96 6.58
N ASP A 367 16.94 2.23 5.51
CA ASP A 367 17.67 0.97 5.63
C ASP A 367 19.14 1.25 5.90
N LEU A 368 19.66 0.68 6.98
CA LEU A 368 21.04 0.87 7.43
C LEU A 368 21.93 -0.32 7.08
N LEU A 369 21.36 -1.46 6.71
CA LEU A 369 22.13 -2.68 6.42
C LEU A 369 23.14 -2.49 5.28
N PRO A 370 22.84 -1.77 4.18
CA PRO A 370 23.83 -1.48 3.15
C PRO A 370 24.98 -0.63 3.68
N LEU A 371 24.68 0.38 4.49
CA LEU A 371 25.67 1.30 5.08
C LEU A 371 26.60 0.58 6.07
N GLU A 372 26.06 -0.34 6.86
CA GLU A 372 26.85 -1.21 7.73
C GLU A 372 27.77 -2.13 6.92
N GLY A 373 27.27 -2.67 5.81
CA GLY A 373 28.06 -3.49 4.89
C GLY A 373 29.22 -2.70 4.28
N GLU A 374 28.98 -1.48 3.82
CA GLU A 374 30.02 -0.59 3.29
C GLU A 374 31.04 -0.20 4.37
N LEU A 375 30.58 0.15 5.58
CA LEU A 375 31.49 0.44 6.69
C LEU A 375 32.39 -0.75 7.02
N ARG A 376 31.84 -1.97 7.07
CA ARG A 376 32.62 -3.19 7.30
C ARG A 376 33.65 -3.42 6.20
N ARG A 377 33.32 -3.13 4.94
CA ARG A 377 34.28 -3.21 3.84
C ARG A 377 35.44 -2.23 4.06
N LEU A 378 35.14 -0.98 4.44
CA LEU A 378 36.17 0.01 4.75
C LEU A 378 36.99 -0.37 6.00
N GLU A 379 36.38 -0.97 7.02
CA GLU A 379 37.09 -1.52 8.18
C GLU A 379 38.03 -2.67 7.79
N GLU A 380 37.59 -3.58 6.92
CA GLU A 380 38.41 -4.66 6.38
C GLU A 380 39.55 -4.12 5.51
N GLU A 381 39.30 -3.11 4.69
CA GLU A 381 40.33 -2.41 3.90
C GLU A 381 41.37 -1.74 4.81
N ALA A 382 40.93 -1.03 5.85
CA ALA A 382 41.83 -0.41 6.82
C ALA A 382 42.69 -1.47 7.55
N LYS A 383 42.09 -2.60 7.96
CA LYS A 383 42.82 -3.71 8.58
C LYS A 383 43.81 -4.36 7.60
N ARG A 384 43.41 -4.56 6.34
CA ARG A 384 44.30 -5.11 5.31
C ARG A 384 45.50 -4.19 5.09
N LEU A 385 45.29 -2.88 4.99
CA LEU A 385 46.37 -1.92 4.86
C LEU A 385 47.31 -1.93 6.08
N GLU A 386 46.76 -2.09 7.29
CA GLU A 386 47.55 -2.21 8.51
C GLU A 386 48.36 -3.52 8.55
N GLU A 387 47.76 -4.65 8.16
CA GLU A 387 48.41 -5.95 8.05
C GLU A 387 49.49 -5.97 6.96
N GLU A 388 49.20 -5.38 5.80
CA GLU A 388 50.17 -5.17 4.70
C GLU A 388 51.36 -4.34 5.20
N ALA A 389 51.11 -3.23 5.91
CA ALA A 389 52.18 -2.41 6.47
C ALA A 389 53.04 -3.19 7.50
N LYS A 390 52.42 -3.99 8.37
CA LYS A 390 53.14 -4.85 9.33
C LYS A 390 53.98 -5.92 8.63
N ARG A 391 53.41 -6.60 7.62
CA ARG A 391 54.13 -7.61 6.85
C ARG A 391 55.30 -7.03 6.08
N LEU A 392 55.12 -5.91 5.39
CA LEU A 392 56.20 -5.22 4.68
C LEU A 392 57.32 -4.79 5.64
N GLU A 393 56.98 -4.39 6.86
CA GLU A 393 57.96 -4.09 7.90
C GLU A 393 58.70 -5.36 8.38
N GLU A 394 57.99 -6.48 8.61
CA GLU A 394 58.61 -7.76 8.95
C GLU A 394 59.54 -8.26 7.83
N GLU A 395 59.10 -8.18 6.57
CA GLU A 395 59.92 -8.53 5.40
C GLU A 395 61.15 -7.62 5.28
N ARG A 396 61.00 -6.33 5.56
CA ARG A 396 62.12 -5.39 5.62
C ARG A 396 63.13 -5.82 6.68
N GLN A 397 62.69 -6.19 7.89
CA GLN A 397 63.57 -6.66 8.95
C GLN A 397 64.26 -8.00 8.58
N ALA A 398 63.54 -8.91 7.93
CA ALA A 398 64.09 -10.18 7.46
C ALA A 398 65.16 -9.98 6.37
N LEU A 399 64.86 -9.16 5.35
CA LEU A 399 65.80 -8.82 4.29
C LEU A 399 67.03 -8.10 4.85
N LYS A 400 66.83 -7.20 5.83
CA LYS A 400 67.92 -6.54 6.56
C LYS A 400 68.82 -7.54 7.28
N GLY A 401 68.23 -8.54 7.94
CA GLY A 401 68.96 -9.63 8.59
C GLY A 401 69.77 -10.49 7.61
N GLU A 402 69.17 -10.86 6.46
CA GLU A 402 69.86 -11.61 5.41
C GLU A 402 71.03 -10.81 4.82
N LEU A 403 70.79 -9.54 4.44
CA LEU A 403 71.82 -8.67 3.84
C LEU A 403 72.97 -8.38 4.82
N ALA A 404 72.69 -8.26 6.12
CA ALA A 404 73.73 -8.07 7.15
C ALA A 404 74.65 -9.29 7.31
N GLN A 405 74.15 -10.50 7.03
CA GLN A 405 74.94 -11.73 7.07
C GLN A 405 75.76 -11.95 5.80
N LYS A 406 75.37 -11.34 4.67
CA LYS A 406 76.01 -11.54 3.36
C LYS A 406 77.05 -10.45 3.04
N GLY A 407 78.26 -10.57 3.58
CA GLY A 407 79.51 -9.93 3.08
C GLY A 407 79.50 -8.43 2.70
N GLU A 408 80.61 -7.93 2.13
CA GLU A 408 80.76 -6.50 1.80
C GLU A 408 79.98 -6.07 0.54
N ALA A 409 79.72 -7.00 -0.40
CA ALA A 409 79.06 -6.72 -1.68
C ALA A 409 77.59 -6.30 -1.55
N PHE A 410 76.93 -6.59 -0.43
CA PHE A 410 75.51 -6.30 -0.19
C PHE A 410 75.27 -5.06 0.70
N LEU A 411 76.32 -4.45 1.26
CA LEU A 411 76.26 -3.25 2.10
C LEU A 411 75.56 -2.03 1.45
N PRO A 412 75.71 -1.76 0.13
CA PRO A 412 74.98 -0.66 -0.51
C PRO A 412 73.47 -0.84 -0.47
N LEU A 413 72.98 -2.07 -0.70
CA LEU A 413 71.56 -2.41 -0.63
C LEU A 413 71.03 -2.30 0.81
N LEU A 414 71.83 -2.72 1.79
CA LEU A 414 71.47 -2.62 3.21
C LEU A 414 71.28 -1.15 3.63
N ARG A 415 72.15 -0.25 3.21
CA ARG A 415 72.00 1.19 3.49
C ARG A 415 70.79 1.81 2.82
N GLU A 416 70.47 1.40 1.59
CA GLU A 416 69.25 1.83 0.87
C GLU A 416 67.99 1.35 1.63
N LEU A 417 67.98 0.10 2.10
CA LEU A 417 66.90 -0.49 2.91
C LEU A 417 66.70 0.20 4.27
N GLU A 418 67.80 0.60 4.93
CA GLU A 418 67.74 1.31 6.22
C GLU A 418 67.23 2.74 6.12
N ALA A 419 67.49 3.42 5.00
CA ALA A 419 67.09 4.80 4.76
C ALA A 419 65.63 4.94 4.25
N LEU A 420 64.95 3.82 3.97
CA LEU A 420 63.61 3.83 3.41
C LEU A 420 62.52 4.17 4.45
N PRO A 421 61.69 5.20 4.20
CA PRO A 421 60.53 5.49 5.03
C PRO A 421 59.44 4.43 4.86
N GLN A 422 58.64 4.20 5.90
CA GLN A 422 57.60 3.17 5.94
C GLN A 422 56.55 3.32 4.82
N GLU A 423 56.20 4.55 4.47
CA GLU A 423 55.25 4.88 3.41
C GLU A 423 55.71 4.46 2.01
N ALA A 424 57.03 4.36 1.78
CA ALA A 424 57.60 3.99 0.49
C ALA A 424 57.92 2.49 0.36
N LEU A 425 57.73 1.71 1.43
CA LEU A 425 57.97 0.27 1.43
C LEU A 425 57.21 -0.50 0.34
N PRO A 426 55.89 -0.30 0.13
CA PRO A 426 55.16 -1.06 -0.88
C PRO A 426 55.69 -0.88 -2.31
N GLU A 427 56.21 0.31 -2.64
CA GLU A 427 56.74 0.59 -3.99
C GLU A 427 58.22 0.19 -4.14
N ARG A 428 59.04 0.39 -3.09
CA ARG A 428 60.50 0.25 -3.18
C ARG A 428 61.05 -1.10 -2.76
N LEU A 429 60.37 -1.82 -1.87
CA LEU A 429 60.81 -3.14 -1.39
C LEU A 429 60.92 -4.18 -2.53
N PRO A 430 59.98 -4.25 -3.51
CA PRO A 430 60.10 -5.15 -4.65
C PRO A 430 61.31 -4.81 -5.55
N GLU A 431 61.59 -3.53 -5.77
CA GLU A 431 62.78 -3.09 -6.53
C GLU A 431 64.08 -3.57 -5.88
N ILE A 432 64.15 -3.51 -4.55
CA ILE A 432 65.31 -3.97 -3.77
C ILE A 432 65.44 -5.49 -3.81
N LYS A 433 64.34 -6.24 -3.67
CA LYS A 433 64.31 -7.70 -3.84
C LYS A 433 64.81 -8.12 -5.23
N ALA A 434 64.42 -7.41 -6.28
CA ALA A 434 64.89 -7.66 -7.65
C ALA A 434 66.40 -7.40 -7.81
N ARG A 435 66.91 -6.30 -7.25
CA ARG A 435 68.36 -6.01 -7.23
C ARG A 435 69.15 -7.02 -6.39
N TYR A 436 68.58 -7.50 -5.28
CA TYR A 436 69.17 -8.57 -4.48
C TYR A 436 69.30 -9.87 -5.29
N ALA A 437 68.27 -10.27 -6.04
CA ALA A 437 68.32 -11.43 -6.93
C ALA A 437 69.40 -11.30 -8.03
N GLN A 438 69.55 -10.10 -8.60
CA GLN A 438 70.61 -9.80 -9.57
C GLN A 438 72.01 -9.92 -8.95
N LEU A 439 72.18 -9.47 -7.70
CA LEU A 439 73.44 -9.59 -6.96
C LEU A 439 73.76 -11.04 -6.60
N LEU A 440 72.77 -11.86 -6.21
CA LEU A 440 72.96 -13.30 -5.98
C LEU A 440 73.46 -14.00 -7.25
N LYS A 441 72.92 -13.64 -8.41
CA LYS A 441 73.36 -14.14 -9.72
C LYS A 441 74.79 -13.70 -10.06
N ALA A 442 75.16 -12.45 -9.75
CA ALA A 442 76.50 -11.92 -10.01
C ALA A 442 77.59 -12.51 -9.09
N GLN A 443 77.24 -12.91 -7.87
CA GLN A 443 78.14 -13.51 -6.88
C GLN A 443 78.28 -15.05 -7.01
N GLY A 444 77.57 -15.68 -7.96
CA GLY A 444 77.66 -17.13 -8.21
C GLY A 444 76.86 -18.01 -7.24
N GLU A 445 75.92 -17.45 -6.47
CA GLU A 445 75.06 -18.20 -5.54
C GLU A 445 73.82 -18.80 -6.23
N GLU A 446 74.02 -19.52 -7.33
CA GLU A 446 72.93 -20.04 -8.19
C GLU A 446 72.00 -21.04 -7.47
N ALA A 447 72.49 -21.75 -6.47
CA ALA A 447 71.68 -22.68 -5.67
C ALA A 447 70.63 -21.95 -4.82
N ALA A 448 70.97 -20.79 -4.25
CA ALA A 448 70.04 -19.97 -3.46
C ALA A 448 68.97 -19.32 -4.35
N LEU A 449 69.36 -18.90 -5.56
CA LEU A 449 68.42 -18.34 -6.55
C LEU A 449 67.40 -19.40 -7.02
N LYS A 450 67.86 -20.62 -7.32
CA LYS A 450 66.97 -21.72 -7.74
C LYS A 450 65.97 -22.14 -6.66
N ALA A 451 66.39 -22.16 -5.40
CA ALA A 451 65.50 -22.46 -4.27
C ALA A 451 64.37 -21.42 -4.15
N LYS A 452 64.71 -20.12 -4.24
CA LYS A 452 63.73 -19.01 -4.17
C LYS A 452 62.76 -19.02 -5.37
N LEU A 453 63.22 -19.36 -6.57
CA LEU A 453 62.36 -19.47 -7.76
C LEU A 453 61.40 -20.67 -7.67
N ALA A 454 61.86 -21.80 -7.11
CA ALA A 454 61.01 -22.98 -6.91
C ALA A 454 59.89 -22.70 -5.88
N GLU A 455 60.24 -22.06 -4.77
CA GLU A 455 59.27 -21.64 -3.73
C GLU A 455 58.21 -20.67 -4.30
N ALA A 456 58.63 -19.71 -5.12
CA ALA A 456 57.71 -18.80 -5.81
C ALA A 456 56.83 -19.52 -6.85
N SER A 457 57.36 -20.50 -7.57
CA SER A 457 56.58 -21.29 -8.54
C SER A 457 55.50 -22.14 -7.86
N GLU A 458 55.80 -22.79 -6.73
CA GLU A 458 54.81 -23.55 -5.97
C GLU A 458 53.71 -22.63 -5.41
N ALA A 459 54.11 -21.46 -4.91
CA ALA A 459 53.19 -20.44 -4.42
C ALA A 459 52.27 -19.85 -5.52
N LEU A 460 52.74 -19.76 -6.77
CA LEU A 460 51.93 -19.31 -7.91
C LEU A 460 50.95 -20.37 -8.40
N GLU A 461 51.36 -21.64 -8.49
CA GLU A 461 50.47 -22.73 -8.90
C GLU A 461 49.33 -22.93 -7.89
N ALA A 462 49.57 -22.68 -6.60
CA ALA A 462 48.53 -22.71 -5.56
C ALA A 462 47.42 -21.65 -5.76
N LEU A 463 47.69 -20.56 -6.49
CA LEU A 463 46.73 -19.47 -6.76
C LEU A 463 45.95 -19.66 -8.06
N ARG A 464 46.28 -20.69 -8.85
CA ARG A 464 45.73 -20.89 -10.19
C ARG A 464 44.22 -21.08 -10.19
N GLU A 465 43.70 -21.98 -9.35
CA GLU A 465 42.26 -22.28 -9.30
C GLU A 465 41.43 -21.06 -8.88
N GLU A 466 41.93 -20.27 -7.92
CA GLU A 466 41.26 -19.04 -7.47
C GLU A 466 41.33 -17.94 -8.54
N ALA A 467 42.43 -17.84 -9.29
CA ALA A 467 42.56 -16.90 -10.41
C ALA A 467 41.64 -17.22 -11.59
N GLN A 468 41.48 -18.50 -11.92
CA GLN A 468 40.53 -18.94 -12.94
C GLN A 468 39.08 -18.65 -12.52
N ALA A 469 38.71 -18.96 -11.27
CA ALA A 469 37.36 -18.73 -10.76
C ALA A 469 36.95 -17.24 -10.71
N LEU A 470 37.91 -16.33 -10.51
CA LEU A 470 37.67 -14.88 -10.41
C LEU A 470 37.97 -14.11 -11.70
N GLY A 471 38.33 -14.80 -12.79
CA GLY A 471 38.58 -14.19 -14.10
C GLY A 471 39.91 -13.42 -14.22
N LEU A 472 40.92 -13.77 -13.41
CA LEU A 472 42.25 -13.16 -13.37
C LEU A 472 43.34 -14.03 -14.04
N GLU A 473 42.96 -14.84 -15.03
CA GLU A 473 43.87 -15.78 -15.72
C GLU A 473 45.06 -15.06 -16.38
N GLY A 474 44.83 -13.88 -16.97
CA GLY A 474 45.89 -13.10 -17.62
C GLY A 474 46.99 -12.66 -16.65
N ALA A 475 46.62 -12.20 -15.44
CA ALA A 475 47.57 -11.77 -14.42
C ALA A 475 48.38 -12.96 -13.85
N TRP A 476 47.76 -14.14 -13.77
CA TRP A 476 48.46 -15.37 -13.39
C TRP A 476 49.46 -15.82 -14.48
N GLU A 477 49.08 -15.74 -15.77
CA GLU A 477 49.95 -16.08 -16.89
C GLU A 477 51.16 -15.13 -17.01
N GLU A 478 50.97 -13.84 -16.74
CA GLU A 478 52.05 -12.84 -16.71
C GLU A 478 53.06 -13.16 -15.59
N ALA A 479 52.58 -13.41 -14.37
CA ALA A 479 53.43 -13.81 -13.24
C ALA A 479 54.18 -15.13 -13.51
N LYS A 480 53.56 -16.07 -14.22
CA LYS A 480 54.19 -17.33 -14.62
C LYS A 480 55.33 -17.12 -15.61
N LYS A 481 55.11 -16.30 -16.64
CA LYS A 481 56.15 -15.96 -17.63
C LYS A 481 57.34 -15.26 -16.99
N ALA A 482 57.11 -14.37 -16.03
CA ALA A 482 58.20 -13.69 -15.33
C ALA A 482 59.06 -14.64 -14.48
N LEU A 483 58.44 -15.62 -13.80
CA LEU A 483 59.16 -16.66 -13.07
C LEU A 483 59.96 -17.58 -14.01
N GLU A 484 59.41 -17.93 -15.18
CA GLU A 484 60.11 -18.69 -16.23
C GLU A 484 61.32 -17.94 -16.83
N GLU A 485 61.24 -16.61 -16.92
CA GLU A 485 62.35 -15.73 -17.30
C GLU A 485 63.42 -15.57 -16.20
N GLY A 486 63.21 -16.16 -15.02
CA GLY A 486 64.11 -16.11 -13.87
C GLY A 486 64.04 -14.78 -13.11
N ARG A 487 62.95 -14.02 -13.25
CA ARG A 487 62.66 -12.85 -12.41
C ARG A 487 61.86 -13.30 -11.20
N LEU A 488 62.32 -12.95 -10.01
CA LEU A 488 61.52 -13.06 -8.78
C LEU A 488 60.52 -11.91 -8.77
N GLU A 489 59.40 -12.13 -9.48
CA GLU A 489 58.27 -11.20 -9.49
C GLU A 489 57.40 -11.40 -8.25
N ASP A 490 56.79 -10.32 -7.76
CA ASP A 490 56.04 -10.35 -6.52
C ASP A 490 54.63 -10.90 -6.73
N LEU A 491 54.34 -12.06 -6.12
CA LEU A 491 53.01 -12.68 -6.15
C LEU A 491 51.99 -11.93 -5.27
N GLU A 492 52.43 -10.98 -4.44
CA GLU A 492 51.51 -10.17 -3.62
C GLU A 492 50.54 -9.36 -4.47
N ALA A 493 50.98 -8.81 -5.61
CA ALA A 493 50.10 -8.08 -6.51
C ALA A 493 48.94 -8.96 -7.02
N LEU A 494 49.25 -10.22 -7.37
CA LEU A 494 48.25 -11.20 -7.79
C LEU A 494 47.33 -11.62 -6.63
N ARG A 495 47.88 -11.91 -5.45
CA ARG A 495 47.09 -12.25 -4.25
C ARG A 495 46.16 -11.11 -3.83
N LYS A 496 46.63 -9.88 -3.91
CA LYS A 496 45.83 -8.68 -3.65
C LYS A 496 44.70 -8.54 -4.66
N ALA A 497 44.99 -8.68 -5.95
CA ALA A 497 43.98 -8.68 -7.00
C ALA A 497 42.92 -9.78 -6.81
N LEU A 498 43.32 -10.99 -6.39
CA LEU A 498 42.40 -12.09 -6.07
C LEU A 498 41.52 -11.77 -4.85
N GLY A 499 42.14 -11.27 -3.78
CA GLY A 499 41.44 -10.87 -2.56
C GLY A 499 40.45 -9.72 -2.78
N GLU A 500 40.79 -8.76 -3.65
CA GLU A 500 39.91 -7.67 -4.08
C GLU A 500 38.77 -8.19 -4.97
N ALA A 501 39.08 -9.02 -5.96
CA ALA A 501 38.07 -9.58 -6.87
C ALA A 501 37.04 -10.42 -6.11
N ARG A 502 37.48 -11.23 -5.14
CA ARG A 502 36.61 -12.03 -4.27
C ARG A 502 35.74 -11.16 -3.37
N ALA A 503 36.31 -10.13 -2.75
CA ALA A 503 35.57 -9.19 -1.91
C ALA A 503 34.52 -8.41 -2.73
N ARG A 504 34.89 -7.95 -3.93
CA ARG A 504 33.98 -7.31 -4.87
C ARG A 504 32.84 -8.24 -5.30
N ALA A 505 33.16 -9.48 -5.69
CA ALA A 505 32.15 -10.48 -6.08
C ALA A 505 31.17 -10.77 -4.94
N ARG A 506 31.67 -11.02 -3.73
CA ARG A 506 30.83 -11.22 -2.54
C ARG A 506 29.99 -9.99 -2.21
N GLY A 507 30.58 -8.81 -2.33
CA GLY A 507 29.91 -7.54 -2.07
C GLY A 507 28.71 -7.31 -2.99
N MET A 508 28.92 -7.46 -4.30
CA MET A 508 27.86 -7.36 -5.30
C MET A 508 26.75 -8.40 -5.06
N ALA A 509 27.12 -9.63 -4.70
CA ALA A 509 26.15 -10.68 -4.42
C ALA A 509 25.29 -10.37 -3.18
N LEU A 510 25.89 -9.85 -2.11
CA LEU A 510 25.16 -9.46 -0.90
C LEU A 510 24.24 -8.26 -1.13
N GLU A 511 24.67 -7.28 -1.93
CA GLU A 511 23.84 -6.14 -2.34
C GLU A 511 22.61 -6.62 -3.12
N GLU A 512 22.82 -7.48 -4.12
CA GLU A 512 21.71 -8.03 -4.91
C GLU A 512 20.78 -8.90 -4.04
N LEU A 513 21.31 -9.71 -3.13
CA LEU A 513 20.49 -10.46 -2.17
C LEU A 513 19.69 -9.56 -1.22
N GLY A 514 20.24 -8.41 -0.82
CA GLY A 514 19.52 -7.39 -0.05
C GLY A 514 18.33 -6.82 -0.83
N ARG A 515 18.53 -6.49 -2.10
CA ARG A 515 17.45 -6.03 -2.99
C ARG A 515 16.38 -7.11 -3.19
N LEU A 516 16.78 -8.36 -3.40
CA LEU A 516 15.86 -9.48 -3.54
C LEU A 516 15.10 -9.76 -2.24
N GLN A 517 15.70 -9.50 -1.07
CA GLN A 517 15.02 -9.62 0.23
C GLN A 517 13.86 -8.64 0.35
N ALA A 518 14.07 -7.35 0.04
CA ALA A 518 13.01 -6.34 0.07
C ALA A 518 11.85 -6.71 -0.88
N LEU A 519 12.15 -7.29 -2.04
CA LEU A 519 11.13 -7.83 -2.94
C LEU A 519 10.41 -9.05 -2.35
N ALA A 520 11.12 -9.96 -1.70
CA ALA A 520 10.54 -11.17 -1.10
C ALA A 520 9.60 -10.85 0.07
N GLU A 521 9.88 -9.81 0.85
CA GLU A 521 9.01 -9.35 1.95
C GLU A 521 7.61 -8.95 1.46
N ARG A 522 7.51 -8.36 0.26
CA ARG A 522 6.21 -8.03 -0.37
C ARG A 522 5.36 -9.28 -0.61
N PHE A 523 5.97 -10.43 -0.88
CA PHE A 523 5.29 -11.70 -1.11
C PHE A 523 5.01 -12.51 0.17
N ARG A 524 5.15 -11.92 1.37
CA ARG A 524 4.76 -12.59 2.63
C ARG A 524 3.29 -13.02 2.55
N GLY A 525 2.95 -14.23 3.03
CA GLY A 525 1.63 -14.83 2.83
C GLY A 525 1.33 -15.37 1.42
N PHE A 526 2.11 -14.98 0.40
CA PHE A 526 2.06 -15.49 -0.98
C PHE A 526 3.33 -16.29 -1.34
N GLY A 527 3.94 -16.97 -0.38
CA GLY A 527 5.12 -17.82 -0.58
C GLY A 527 6.49 -17.12 -0.48
N GLY A 528 6.54 -15.83 -0.13
CA GLY A 528 7.78 -15.09 0.09
C GLY A 528 8.64 -15.60 1.26
N GLU A 529 8.03 -16.23 2.27
CA GLU A 529 8.74 -16.77 3.45
C GLU A 529 9.80 -17.82 3.10
N GLY A 530 9.50 -18.68 2.12
CA GLY A 530 10.46 -19.68 1.64
C GLY A 530 11.66 -19.03 0.95
N VAL A 531 11.44 -17.91 0.25
CA VAL A 531 12.51 -17.14 -0.39
C VAL A 531 13.34 -16.40 0.65
N LEU A 532 12.72 -15.81 1.67
CA LEU A 532 13.43 -15.14 2.77
C LEU A 532 14.37 -16.09 3.51
N ARG A 533 13.93 -17.31 3.82
CA ARG A 533 14.79 -18.35 4.40
C ARG A 533 15.95 -18.72 3.49
N ALA A 534 15.69 -18.92 2.20
CA ALA A 534 16.74 -19.22 1.23
C ALA A 534 17.76 -18.08 1.09
N ILE A 535 17.34 -16.81 1.24
CA ILE A 535 18.25 -15.66 1.26
C ILE A 535 19.16 -15.68 2.48
N GLU A 536 18.65 -16.00 3.67
CA GLU A 536 19.46 -16.11 4.88
C GLU A 536 20.51 -17.22 4.76
N GLU A 537 20.13 -18.37 4.21
CA GLU A 537 21.04 -19.49 3.92
C GLU A 537 22.11 -19.11 2.89
N GLU A 538 21.75 -18.36 1.84
CA GLU A 538 22.68 -17.93 0.79
C GLU A 538 23.67 -16.88 1.31
N LYS A 539 23.21 -15.95 2.18
CA LYS A 539 24.05 -14.94 2.84
C LYS A 539 25.14 -15.56 3.74
N ALA A 540 24.90 -16.75 4.28
CA ALA A 540 25.87 -17.46 5.10
C ALA A 540 27.04 -18.05 4.30
N LYS A 541 26.93 -18.16 2.97
CA LYS A 541 27.97 -18.73 2.12
C LYS A 541 29.15 -17.77 1.91
N PRO A 542 30.37 -18.30 1.70
CA PRO A 542 31.56 -17.48 1.43
C PRO A 542 31.47 -16.72 0.10
N LEU A 543 30.77 -17.28 -0.89
CA LEU A 543 30.44 -16.63 -2.15
C LEU A 543 28.95 -16.85 -2.41
N PRO A 544 28.08 -15.87 -2.05
CA PRO A 544 26.64 -15.99 -2.27
C PRO A 544 26.31 -15.95 -3.78
N ASP A 545 25.34 -16.76 -4.22
CA ASP A 545 24.79 -16.68 -5.58
C ASP A 545 23.34 -16.14 -5.54
N PRO A 546 23.06 -14.93 -6.07
CA PRO A 546 21.71 -14.38 -6.11
C PRO A 546 20.80 -15.03 -7.18
N ALA A 547 21.34 -15.79 -8.13
CA ALA A 547 20.56 -16.29 -9.27
C ALA A 547 19.42 -17.26 -8.89
N PRO A 548 19.59 -18.23 -7.96
CA PRO A 548 18.50 -19.09 -7.51
C PRO A 548 17.36 -18.30 -6.86
N ILE A 549 17.68 -17.29 -6.05
CA ILE A 549 16.71 -16.41 -5.39
C ILE A 549 15.94 -15.59 -6.42
N ALA A 550 16.64 -15.00 -7.39
CA ALA A 550 16.02 -14.24 -8.47
C ALA A 550 15.04 -15.11 -9.29
N ARG A 551 15.42 -16.37 -9.59
CA ARG A 551 14.52 -17.33 -10.26
C ARG A 551 13.30 -17.68 -9.41
N ALA A 552 13.47 -17.87 -8.10
CA ALA A 552 12.36 -18.13 -7.20
C ALA A 552 11.36 -16.95 -7.15
N LEU A 553 11.85 -15.72 -7.08
CA LEU A 553 11.02 -14.52 -7.14
C LEU A 553 10.33 -14.34 -8.50
N GLN A 554 11.01 -14.65 -9.61
CA GLN A 554 10.38 -14.67 -10.93
C GLN A 554 9.25 -15.71 -11.01
N ALA A 555 9.43 -16.88 -10.39
CA ALA A 555 8.36 -17.88 -10.31
C ALA A 555 7.17 -17.39 -9.48
N LEU A 556 7.40 -16.68 -8.37
CA LEU A 556 6.33 -16.04 -7.59
C LEU A 556 5.60 -14.95 -8.39
N LYS A 557 6.34 -14.10 -9.12
CA LYS A 557 5.73 -13.10 -10.02
C LYS A 557 4.85 -13.75 -11.08
N ARG A 558 5.30 -14.83 -11.72
CA ARG A 558 4.49 -15.59 -12.68
C ARG A 558 3.24 -16.18 -12.05
N ARG A 559 3.34 -16.76 -10.85
CA ARG A 559 2.19 -17.26 -10.09
C ARG A 559 1.19 -16.15 -9.75
N LEU A 560 1.69 -14.95 -9.44
CA LEU A 560 0.86 -13.79 -9.18
C LEU A 560 0.06 -13.40 -10.44
N GLU A 561 0.70 -13.35 -11.62
CA GLU A 561 -0.02 -13.11 -12.89
C GLU A 561 -1.05 -14.20 -13.20
N THR A 562 -0.70 -15.48 -13.01
CA THR A 562 -1.68 -16.57 -13.18
C THR A 562 -2.86 -16.41 -12.21
N LYS A 563 -2.61 -16.00 -10.96
CA LYS A 563 -3.67 -15.76 -10.00
C LYS A 563 -4.54 -14.56 -10.40
N ARG A 564 -3.95 -13.53 -11.01
CA ARG A 564 -4.71 -12.40 -11.56
C ARG A 564 -5.68 -12.84 -12.66
N GLU A 565 -5.21 -13.67 -13.59
CA GLU A 565 -6.03 -14.23 -14.67
C GLU A 565 -7.16 -15.14 -14.13
N GLU A 566 -6.84 -15.98 -13.15
CA GLU A 566 -7.80 -16.84 -12.45
C GLU A 566 -8.91 -16.00 -11.78
N LEU A 567 -8.54 -15.00 -10.99
CA LEU A 567 -9.49 -14.12 -10.30
C LEU A 567 -10.31 -13.29 -11.26
N PHE A 568 -9.72 -12.78 -12.34
CA PHE A 568 -10.46 -12.06 -13.39
C PHE A 568 -11.53 -12.95 -14.03
N THR A 569 -11.20 -14.21 -14.31
CA THR A 569 -12.14 -15.18 -14.87
C THR A 569 -13.27 -15.50 -13.89
N ARG A 570 -12.93 -15.77 -12.62
CA ARG A 570 -13.92 -16.02 -11.56
C ARG A 570 -14.84 -14.83 -11.32
N LEU A 571 -14.30 -13.61 -11.23
CA LEU A 571 -15.08 -12.37 -11.11
C LEU A 571 -16.03 -12.19 -12.28
N THR A 572 -15.56 -12.44 -13.51
CA THR A 572 -16.41 -12.35 -14.71
C THR A 572 -17.56 -13.35 -14.66
N ALA A 573 -17.28 -14.61 -14.27
CA ALA A 573 -18.30 -15.64 -14.11
C ALA A 573 -19.30 -15.29 -13.00
N PHE A 574 -18.82 -14.81 -11.85
CA PHE A 574 -19.63 -14.36 -10.73
C PHE A 574 -20.61 -13.25 -11.15
N PHE A 575 -20.14 -12.20 -11.82
CA PHE A 575 -21.01 -11.10 -12.27
C PHE A 575 -22.02 -11.55 -13.33
N GLN A 576 -21.66 -12.50 -14.21
CA GLN A 576 -22.60 -13.09 -15.17
C GLN A 576 -23.71 -13.90 -14.48
N ALA A 577 -23.36 -14.68 -13.44
CA ALA A 577 -24.33 -15.45 -12.67
C ALA A 577 -25.25 -14.53 -11.85
N HIS A 578 -24.68 -13.54 -11.16
CA HIS A 578 -25.46 -12.53 -10.41
C HIS A 578 -26.41 -11.74 -11.31
N ALA A 579 -26.00 -11.36 -12.53
CA ALA A 579 -26.87 -10.67 -13.48
C ALA A 579 -28.15 -11.45 -13.82
N ARG A 580 -28.13 -12.79 -13.78
CA ARG A 580 -29.32 -13.64 -14.02
C ARG A 580 -30.33 -13.61 -12.86
N LEU A 581 -29.88 -13.21 -11.69
CA LEU A 581 -30.68 -13.15 -10.46
C LEU A 581 -31.05 -11.71 -10.08
N GLN A 582 -30.68 -10.72 -10.92
CA GLN A 582 -31.07 -9.33 -10.71
C GLN A 582 -32.60 -9.20 -10.70
N GLY A 583 -33.12 -8.76 -9.55
CA GLY A 583 -34.56 -8.59 -9.31
C GLY A 583 -35.17 -9.54 -8.28
N PHE A 584 -34.47 -10.62 -7.90
CA PHE A 584 -34.89 -11.46 -6.78
C PHE A 584 -34.50 -10.79 -5.45
N GLN A 585 -35.51 -10.41 -4.64
CA GLN A 585 -35.29 -9.80 -3.34
C GLN A 585 -35.30 -10.87 -2.25
N SER A 586 -34.12 -11.18 -1.70
CA SER A 586 -33.99 -12.02 -0.51
C SER A 586 -33.01 -11.39 0.49
N GLU A 587 -32.98 -11.91 1.72
CA GLU A 587 -32.01 -11.49 2.73
C GLU A 587 -30.57 -11.76 2.29
N THR A 588 -30.35 -12.88 1.60
CA THR A 588 -29.06 -13.25 1.00
C THR A 588 -28.65 -12.26 -0.10
N GLY A 589 -29.61 -11.81 -0.92
CA GLY A 589 -29.40 -10.72 -1.87
C GLY A 589 -29.03 -9.38 -1.21
N ARG A 590 -29.61 -9.07 -0.04
CA ARG A 590 -29.25 -7.88 0.75
C ARG A 590 -27.83 -7.97 1.32
N ARG A 591 -27.38 -9.15 1.73
CA ARG A 591 -25.99 -9.39 2.21
C ARG A 591 -24.97 -9.35 1.08
N LEU A 592 -25.36 -9.74 -0.14
CA LEU A 592 -24.49 -9.71 -1.31
C LEU A 592 -24.28 -8.29 -1.85
N LYS A 593 -25.31 -7.44 -1.79
CA LYS A 593 -25.33 -6.09 -2.37
C LYS A 593 -24.12 -5.21 -1.99
N PRO A 594 -23.63 -5.17 -0.74
CA PRO A 594 -22.45 -4.39 -0.36
C PRO A 594 -21.14 -4.91 -0.99
N LEU A 595 -21.03 -6.20 -1.28
CA LEU A 595 -19.80 -6.79 -1.83
C LEU A 595 -19.64 -6.52 -3.34
N LEU A 596 -20.73 -6.30 -4.05
CA LEU A 596 -20.73 -6.05 -5.50
C LEU A 596 -19.84 -4.86 -5.93
N PRO A 597 -19.99 -3.63 -5.37
CA PRO A 597 -19.15 -2.50 -5.77
C PRO A 597 -17.67 -2.73 -5.43
N VAL A 598 -17.36 -3.46 -4.36
CA VAL A 598 -15.99 -3.81 -3.97
C VAL A 598 -15.37 -4.74 -5.01
N LEU A 599 -16.08 -5.79 -5.42
CA LEU A 599 -15.62 -6.74 -6.43
C LEU A 599 -15.54 -6.13 -7.83
N GLU A 600 -16.39 -5.15 -8.14
CA GLU A 600 -16.36 -4.42 -9.41
C GLU A 600 -15.12 -3.52 -9.47
N SER A 601 -14.87 -2.75 -8.42
CA SER A 601 -13.63 -1.96 -8.30
C SER A 601 -12.38 -2.85 -8.30
N ALA A 602 -12.43 -4.01 -7.64
CA ALA A 602 -11.34 -4.97 -7.65
C ALA A 602 -11.07 -5.53 -9.05
N ARG A 603 -12.11 -5.81 -9.84
CA ARG A 603 -11.99 -6.29 -11.22
C ARG A 603 -11.28 -5.28 -12.12
N GLU A 604 -11.58 -3.98 -11.98
CA GLU A 604 -10.92 -2.93 -12.76
C GLU A 604 -9.47 -2.71 -12.34
N LYS A 605 -9.18 -2.79 -11.04
CA LYS A 605 -7.87 -2.50 -10.46
C LYS A 605 -6.94 -3.71 -10.37
N LEU A 606 -7.42 -4.89 -10.72
CA LEU A 606 -6.72 -6.17 -10.64
C LEU A 606 -5.29 -6.18 -11.20
N PRO A 607 -4.98 -5.51 -12.33
CA PRO A 607 -3.61 -5.44 -12.85
C PRO A 607 -2.62 -4.68 -11.96
N ARG A 608 -3.11 -3.82 -11.06
CA ARG A 608 -2.30 -2.95 -10.18
C ARG A 608 -2.25 -3.45 -8.73
N LEU A 609 -3.03 -4.48 -8.39
CA LEU A 609 -3.08 -5.01 -7.04
C LEU A 609 -1.83 -5.85 -6.74
N GLY A 610 -1.24 -5.61 -5.56
CA GLY A 610 -0.17 -6.42 -5.00
C GLY A 610 -0.66 -7.80 -4.52
N PRO A 611 0.25 -8.64 -4.01
CA PRO A 611 -0.07 -9.99 -3.55
C PRO A 611 -1.09 -10.02 -2.40
N GLN A 612 -1.03 -9.05 -1.48
CA GLN A 612 -1.98 -8.96 -0.37
C GLN A 612 -3.37 -8.55 -0.87
N GLY A 613 -3.43 -7.59 -1.79
CA GLY A 613 -4.66 -7.20 -2.48
C GLY A 613 -5.33 -8.39 -3.16
N LEU A 614 -4.58 -9.24 -3.87
CA LEU A 614 -5.14 -10.41 -4.55
C LEU A 614 -5.69 -11.46 -3.57
N LEU A 615 -5.00 -11.72 -2.45
CA LEU A 615 -5.51 -12.61 -1.40
C LEU A 615 -6.80 -12.08 -0.77
N GLN A 616 -6.90 -10.76 -0.60
CA GLN A 616 -8.11 -10.11 -0.11
C GLN A 616 -9.26 -10.21 -1.13
N VAL A 617 -8.99 -10.00 -2.42
CA VAL A 617 -9.97 -10.19 -3.49
C VAL A 617 -10.43 -11.64 -3.56
N GLU A 618 -9.53 -12.61 -3.43
CA GLU A 618 -9.87 -14.02 -3.41
C GLU A 618 -10.80 -14.37 -2.23
N SER A 619 -10.48 -13.89 -1.03
CA SER A 619 -11.30 -14.11 0.16
C SER A 619 -12.69 -13.48 0.04
N THR A 620 -12.76 -12.23 -0.43
CA THR A 620 -14.04 -11.52 -0.62
C THR A 620 -14.87 -12.13 -1.74
N LEU A 621 -14.24 -12.57 -2.83
CA LEU A 621 -14.91 -13.29 -3.91
C LEU A 621 -15.45 -14.64 -3.44
N ALA A 622 -14.68 -15.40 -2.66
CA ALA A 622 -15.16 -16.68 -2.11
C ALA A 622 -16.39 -16.50 -1.19
N GLN A 623 -16.40 -15.45 -0.37
CA GLN A 623 -17.57 -15.09 0.44
C GLN A 623 -18.78 -14.74 -0.43
N ALA A 624 -18.57 -13.94 -1.49
CA ALA A 624 -19.63 -13.56 -2.40
C ALA A 624 -20.16 -14.74 -3.23
N GLU A 625 -19.29 -15.64 -3.70
CA GLU A 625 -19.64 -16.87 -4.41
C GLU A 625 -20.49 -17.80 -3.53
N ALA A 626 -20.18 -17.92 -2.24
CA ALA A 626 -20.98 -18.69 -1.29
C ALA A 626 -22.40 -18.11 -1.13
N LEU A 627 -22.51 -16.79 -0.93
CA LEU A 627 -23.79 -16.09 -0.85
C LEU A 627 -24.58 -16.17 -2.16
N LEU A 628 -23.90 -16.11 -3.31
CA LEU A 628 -24.54 -16.27 -4.61
C LEU A 628 -25.10 -17.68 -4.80
N GLY A 629 -24.38 -18.71 -4.37
CA GLY A 629 -24.87 -20.09 -4.39
C GLY A 629 -26.07 -20.32 -3.47
N GLU A 630 -26.13 -19.64 -2.32
CA GLU A 630 -27.33 -19.62 -1.46
C GLU A 630 -28.50 -18.91 -2.14
N LEU A 631 -28.25 -17.75 -2.78
CA LEU A 631 -29.26 -17.00 -3.53
C LEU A 631 -29.82 -17.80 -4.72
N GLU A 632 -28.98 -18.55 -5.42
CA GLU A 632 -29.39 -19.45 -6.50
C GLU A 632 -30.33 -20.53 -5.99
N LYS A 633 -29.99 -21.18 -4.86
CA LYS A 633 -30.85 -22.18 -4.22
C LYS A 633 -32.18 -21.60 -3.77
N GLU A 634 -32.18 -20.40 -3.18
CA GLU A 634 -33.41 -19.70 -2.79
C GLU A 634 -34.29 -19.37 -4.00
N ALA A 635 -33.69 -18.88 -5.08
CA ALA A 635 -34.40 -18.56 -6.31
C ALA A 635 -34.97 -19.81 -6.99
N GLU A 636 -34.24 -20.93 -6.97
CA GLU A 636 -34.71 -22.22 -7.48
C GLU A 636 -35.83 -22.79 -6.61
N ALA A 637 -35.71 -22.74 -5.29
CA ALA A 637 -36.76 -23.15 -4.35
C ALA A 637 -38.03 -22.30 -4.54
N ALA A 638 -37.89 -20.98 -4.67
CA ALA A 638 -39.01 -20.09 -4.96
C ALA A 638 -39.66 -20.41 -6.32
N LYS A 639 -38.87 -20.71 -7.36
CA LYS A 639 -39.38 -21.15 -8.67
C LYS A 639 -40.06 -22.52 -8.59
N ALA A 640 -39.59 -23.44 -7.75
CA ALA A 640 -40.20 -24.75 -7.54
C ALA A 640 -41.55 -24.61 -6.83
N VAL A 641 -41.61 -23.83 -5.74
CA VAL A 641 -42.87 -23.50 -5.03
C VAL A 641 -43.85 -22.82 -5.97
N LEU A 642 -43.41 -21.85 -6.80
CA LEU A 642 -44.27 -21.23 -7.81
C LEU A 642 -44.74 -22.20 -8.90
N ARG A 643 -44.00 -23.27 -9.19
CA ARG A 643 -44.43 -24.33 -10.13
C ARG A 643 -45.41 -25.29 -9.47
N GLU A 644 -45.24 -25.60 -8.20
CA GLU A 644 -46.16 -26.42 -7.40
C GLU A 644 -47.49 -25.69 -7.17
N LEU A 645 -47.46 -24.39 -6.86
CA LEU A 645 -48.65 -23.55 -6.68
C LEU A 645 -49.41 -23.22 -7.98
N LYS A 646 -48.81 -23.49 -9.16
CA LYS A 646 -49.47 -23.28 -10.47
C LYS A 646 -50.53 -24.33 -10.79
N GLY A 647 -50.74 -25.33 -9.95
CA GLY A 647 -51.95 -26.17 -9.99
C GLY A 647 -53.00 -25.58 -9.06
N ALA A 648 -54.17 -25.17 -9.61
CA ALA A 648 -55.48 -24.85 -9.01
C ALA A 648 -55.60 -24.03 -7.70
N ASP A 649 -54.63 -24.06 -6.80
CA ASP A 649 -54.67 -23.50 -5.46
C ASP A 649 -54.40 -21.99 -5.41
N LEU A 650 -53.76 -21.41 -6.44
CA LEU A 650 -53.58 -19.95 -6.51
C LEU A 650 -54.89 -19.22 -6.84
N GLU A 651 -55.73 -19.77 -7.72
CA GLU A 651 -57.07 -19.23 -7.98
C GLU A 651 -57.99 -19.47 -6.78
N ALA A 652 -57.91 -20.64 -6.12
CA ALA A 652 -58.69 -20.92 -4.91
C ALA A 652 -58.26 -20.07 -3.70
N LEU A 653 -56.97 -19.77 -3.53
CA LEU A 653 -56.47 -18.87 -2.47
C LEU A 653 -56.75 -17.39 -2.78
N LEU A 654 -56.74 -17.00 -4.06
CA LEU A 654 -57.17 -15.65 -4.48
C LEU A 654 -58.69 -15.49 -4.43
N GLU A 655 -59.49 -16.54 -4.60
CA GLU A 655 -60.93 -16.54 -4.30
C GLU A 655 -61.21 -16.55 -2.78
N ALA A 656 -60.37 -17.19 -1.96
CA ALA A 656 -60.50 -17.17 -0.51
C ALA A 656 -60.04 -15.85 0.14
N LEU A 657 -59.13 -15.11 -0.51
CA LEU A 657 -58.71 -13.76 -0.13
C LEU A 657 -59.45 -12.64 -0.90
N GLY A 658 -60.20 -13.01 -1.93
CA GLY A 658 -61.07 -12.15 -2.71
C GLY A 658 -62.37 -11.91 -1.96
N THR A 659 -62.67 -10.65 -1.67
CA THR A 659 -63.96 -10.24 -1.13
C THR A 659 -65.06 -10.66 -2.10
N PRO A 660 -66.15 -11.34 -1.65
CA PRO A 660 -67.27 -11.65 -2.53
C PRO A 660 -67.85 -10.33 -3.08
N PRO A 661 -68.38 -10.32 -4.32
CA PRO A 661 -68.82 -9.10 -4.98
C PRO A 661 -69.86 -8.37 -4.11
N PRO A 662 -69.65 -7.09 -3.76
CA PRO A 662 -70.59 -6.34 -2.93
C PRO A 662 -71.90 -6.06 -3.68
N PRO A 663 -73.00 -5.77 -2.96
CA PRO A 663 -74.31 -5.54 -3.56
C PRO A 663 -74.29 -4.38 -4.58
N GLN A 664 -74.87 -4.64 -5.76
CA GLN A 664 -74.95 -3.74 -6.95
C GLN A 664 -75.61 -2.37 -6.67
N ASP A 665 -76.19 -2.17 -5.49
CA ASP A 665 -76.88 -0.94 -5.10
C ASP A 665 -75.95 0.22 -4.70
N LEU A 666 -74.63 -0.01 -4.53
CA LEU A 666 -73.67 0.99 -4.01
C LEU A 666 -72.63 1.47 -5.02
N ASP A 667 -72.72 1.06 -6.29
CA ASP A 667 -71.70 1.36 -7.31
C ASP A 667 -71.51 2.86 -7.58
N ARG A 668 -72.57 3.66 -7.43
CA ARG A 668 -72.52 5.13 -7.61
C ARG A 668 -71.67 5.84 -6.55
N LEU A 669 -71.53 5.25 -5.36
CA LEU A 669 -70.81 5.83 -4.23
C LEU A 669 -69.34 5.40 -4.18
N ARG A 670 -68.85 4.65 -5.18
CA ARG A 670 -67.44 4.25 -5.33
C ARG A 670 -66.63 5.30 -6.09
N LEU A 671 -66.47 6.46 -5.47
CA LEU A 671 -65.63 7.53 -6.00
C LEU A 671 -64.13 7.26 -5.74
N PRO A 672 -63.22 7.78 -6.56
CA PRO A 672 -61.79 7.73 -6.26
C PRO A 672 -61.50 8.40 -4.91
N GLY A 673 -60.79 7.67 -4.03
CA GLY A 673 -60.54 8.08 -2.65
C GLY A 673 -61.47 7.45 -1.60
N VAL A 674 -62.43 6.60 -1.98
CA VAL A 674 -63.21 5.78 -1.05
C VAL A 674 -62.48 4.45 -0.80
N GLU A 675 -62.01 4.23 0.43
CA GLU A 675 -61.23 3.05 0.81
C GLU A 675 -62.11 1.87 1.28
N ALA A 676 -63.23 2.16 1.95
CA ALA A 676 -64.17 1.15 2.40
C ALA A 676 -65.61 1.67 2.31
N LEU A 677 -66.55 0.82 1.89
CA LEU A 677 -67.96 1.16 1.74
C LEU A 677 -68.83 -0.07 2.02
N GLY A 678 -69.88 0.08 2.82
CA GLY A 678 -70.82 -1.00 3.09
C GLY A 678 -71.96 -0.57 4.02
N TYR A 679 -72.84 -1.52 4.36
CA TYR A 679 -73.89 -1.31 5.34
C TYR A 679 -73.45 -1.84 6.70
N LEU A 680 -73.71 -1.10 7.77
CA LEU A 680 -73.39 -1.54 9.14
C LEU A 680 -74.14 -2.83 9.50
N GLU A 681 -75.38 -2.97 9.02
CA GLU A 681 -76.21 -4.17 9.19
C GLU A 681 -75.86 -5.31 8.21
N GLY A 682 -74.89 -5.11 7.31
CA GLY A 682 -74.48 -6.07 6.29
C GLY A 682 -72.96 -6.30 6.26
N ASP A 683 -72.44 -6.58 5.07
CA ASP A 683 -71.00 -6.76 4.86
C ASP A 683 -70.29 -5.40 4.82
N LEU A 684 -69.35 -5.22 5.74
CA LEU A 684 -68.59 -3.99 5.91
C LEU A 684 -67.13 -4.37 6.24
N PRO A 685 -66.14 -3.92 5.43
CA PRO A 685 -64.73 -4.18 5.67
C PRO A 685 -64.14 -3.20 6.71
N LEU A 686 -64.85 -3.00 7.82
CA LEU A 686 -64.45 -2.16 8.97
C LEU A 686 -64.91 -2.82 10.28
N PRO A 687 -64.24 -2.56 11.42
CA PRO A 687 -64.62 -3.14 12.71
C PRO A 687 -66.04 -2.69 13.12
N LYS A 688 -66.95 -3.66 13.30
CA LYS A 688 -68.39 -3.38 13.52
C LYS A 688 -68.71 -2.88 14.93
N GLU A 689 -68.04 -3.39 15.97
CA GLU A 689 -68.33 -3.02 17.37
C GLU A 689 -68.17 -1.51 17.67
N PRO A 690 -67.07 -0.84 17.26
CA PRO A 690 -66.93 0.60 17.46
C PRO A 690 -67.96 1.43 16.66
N LEU A 691 -68.32 0.96 15.47
CA LEU A 691 -69.29 1.63 14.60
C LEU A 691 -70.72 1.54 15.14
N TRP A 692 -71.08 0.42 15.76
CA TRP A 692 -72.35 0.28 16.48
C TRP A 692 -72.43 1.24 17.67
N LYS A 693 -71.37 1.32 18.50
CA LYS A 693 -71.30 2.30 19.60
C LYS A 693 -71.40 3.74 19.11
N LEU A 694 -70.76 4.05 17.99
CA LEU A 694 -70.84 5.37 17.37
C LEU A 694 -72.25 5.68 16.87
N LYS A 695 -72.92 4.73 16.21
CA LYS A 695 -74.31 4.87 15.78
C LYS A 695 -75.24 5.11 16.97
N GLU A 696 -75.11 4.32 18.04
CA GLU A 696 -75.90 4.51 19.27
C GLU A 696 -75.67 5.89 19.92
N ALA A 697 -74.43 6.38 19.93
CA ALA A 697 -74.11 7.71 20.44
C ALA A 697 -74.74 8.82 19.61
N LEU A 698 -74.73 8.68 18.28
CA LEU A 698 -75.38 9.61 17.36
C LEU A 698 -76.92 9.53 17.46
N ASP A 699 -77.49 8.34 17.61
CA ASP A 699 -78.95 8.16 17.77
C ASP A 699 -79.45 8.83 19.06
N ARG A 700 -78.69 8.70 20.17
CA ARG A 700 -78.97 9.42 21.43
C ARG A 700 -78.87 10.94 21.28
N LEU A 701 -77.93 11.42 20.46
CA LEU A 701 -77.78 12.84 20.16
C LEU A 701 -78.99 13.36 19.36
N ASP A 702 -79.47 12.60 18.38
CA ASP A 702 -80.63 12.93 17.57
C ASP A 702 -81.93 13.00 18.40
N GLU A 703 -82.11 12.04 19.33
CA GLU A 703 -83.21 12.05 20.30
C GLU A 703 -83.18 13.29 21.21
N ALA A 704 -82.00 13.67 21.70
CA ALA A 704 -81.83 14.85 22.54
C ALA A 704 -82.09 16.17 21.79
N LEU A 705 -81.80 16.21 20.48
CA LEU A 705 -81.94 17.41 19.65
C LEU A 705 -83.31 17.49 18.93
N ALA A 706 -84.14 16.45 19.01
CA ALA A 706 -85.43 16.32 18.30
C ALA A 706 -85.33 16.59 16.78
N GLN A 707 -84.18 16.27 16.18
CA GLN A 707 -83.91 16.43 14.75
C GLN A 707 -83.47 15.09 14.16
N ARG A 708 -83.96 14.76 12.96
CA ARG A 708 -83.46 13.60 12.22
C ARG A 708 -82.16 13.98 11.52
N ARG A 709 -81.06 13.26 11.80
CA ARG A 709 -79.77 13.54 11.17
C ARG A 709 -79.76 13.24 9.66
N GLY A 710 -78.99 14.06 8.95
CA GLY A 710 -78.41 13.71 7.65
C GLY A 710 -77.14 12.86 7.80
N PRO A 711 -76.26 12.81 6.80
CA PRO A 711 -74.98 12.11 6.90
C PRO A 711 -74.07 12.76 7.95
N ALA A 712 -73.55 11.95 8.86
CA ALA A 712 -72.53 12.37 9.84
C ALA A 712 -71.14 12.02 9.31
N ALA A 713 -70.22 12.98 9.26
CA ALA A 713 -68.84 12.76 8.84
C ALA A 713 -67.88 13.10 9.97
N LEU A 714 -66.98 12.17 10.28
CA LEU A 714 -65.91 12.34 11.26
C LEU A 714 -64.57 12.37 10.52
N ALA A 715 -63.89 13.51 10.56
CA ALA A 715 -62.57 13.64 9.95
C ALA A 715 -61.47 13.30 10.97
N PHE A 716 -60.59 12.37 10.61
CA PHE A 716 -59.44 11.96 11.41
C PHE A 716 -58.17 12.10 10.55
N GLY A 717 -57.46 13.22 10.72
CA GLY A 717 -56.25 13.52 9.96
C GLY A 717 -56.52 13.61 8.44
N GLY A 718 -55.90 12.70 7.68
CA GLY A 718 -56.05 12.59 6.22
C GLY A 718 -57.28 11.79 5.75
N LYS A 719 -58.03 11.17 6.66
CA LYS A 719 -59.19 10.32 6.35
C LYS A 719 -60.47 10.87 6.95
N ALA A 720 -61.61 10.46 6.41
CA ALA A 720 -62.94 10.77 6.91
C ALA A 720 -63.80 9.50 6.95
N LEU A 721 -64.55 9.33 8.03
CA LEU A 721 -65.52 8.27 8.22
C LEU A 721 -66.93 8.88 8.14
N VAL A 722 -67.77 8.37 7.25
CA VAL A 722 -69.13 8.84 7.03
C VAL A 722 -70.14 7.77 7.46
N LEU A 723 -71.13 8.15 8.26
CA LEU A 723 -72.28 7.34 8.62
C LEU A 723 -73.56 8.04 8.14
N ALA A 724 -74.35 7.38 7.30
CA ALA A 724 -75.56 7.97 6.73
C ALA A 724 -76.73 6.98 6.74
N PRO A 725 -77.96 7.42 7.07
CA PRO A 725 -79.15 6.59 6.89
C PRO A 725 -79.52 6.53 5.39
N LEU A 726 -79.49 5.34 4.78
CA LEU A 726 -79.87 5.11 3.38
C LEU A 726 -80.82 3.93 3.29
N LYS A 727 -82.03 4.15 2.75
CA LYS A 727 -83.08 3.12 2.55
C LYS A 727 -83.35 2.24 3.80
N GLY A 728 -83.34 2.83 4.99
CA GLY A 728 -83.62 2.12 6.25
C GLY A 728 -82.45 1.31 6.82
N LYS A 729 -81.25 1.39 6.22
CA LYS A 729 -79.99 0.82 6.72
C LYS A 729 -78.96 1.93 6.96
N THR A 730 -77.93 1.64 7.74
CA THR A 730 -76.85 2.58 8.03
C THR A 730 -75.70 2.33 7.06
N LEU A 731 -75.49 3.25 6.11
CA LEU A 731 -74.31 3.25 5.25
C LEU A 731 -73.10 3.72 6.05
N VAL A 732 -71.98 3.02 5.91
CA VAL A 732 -70.68 3.41 6.46
C VAL A 732 -69.66 3.48 5.32
N ALA A 733 -68.93 4.60 5.25
CA ALA A 733 -67.86 4.80 4.29
C ALA A 733 -66.59 5.35 4.96
N LEU A 734 -65.43 4.79 4.64
CA LEU A 734 -64.11 5.35 4.96
C LEU A 734 -63.49 5.87 3.67
N LEU A 735 -63.06 7.12 3.68
CA LEU A 735 -62.57 7.81 2.50
C LEU A 735 -61.47 8.81 2.84
N GLU A 736 -60.64 9.17 1.86
CA GLU A 736 -59.65 10.23 1.98
C GLU A 736 -60.36 11.59 2.11
N ARG A 737 -59.85 12.47 2.97
CA ARG A 737 -60.46 13.78 3.24
C ARG A 737 -60.78 14.64 2.00
N PRO A 738 -59.97 14.66 0.92
CA PRO A 738 -60.30 15.39 -0.31
C PRO A 738 -61.57 14.87 -1.01
N ALA A 739 -61.89 13.58 -0.87
CA ALA A 739 -63.03 12.95 -1.51
C ALA A 739 -64.35 13.18 -0.76
N LEU A 740 -64.31 13.70 0.48
CA LEU A 740 -65.48 13.86 1.35
C LEU A 740 -66.57 14.74 0.74
N SER A 741 -66.19 15.87 0.13
CA SER A 741 -67.18 16.80 -0.45
C SER A 741 -67.89 16.18 -1.65
N ALA A 742 -67.16 15.47 -2.52
CA ALA A 742 -67.74 14.80 -3.68
C ALA A 742 -68.64 13.63 -3.25
N PHE A 743 -68.22 12.87 -2.23
CA PHE A 743 -68.99 11.76 -1.68
C PHE A 743 -70.30 12.22 -1.04
N LEU A 744 -70.29 13.30 -0.25
CA LEU A 744 -71.51 13.84 0.37
C LEU A 744 -72.49 14.43 -0.67
N LEU A 745 -71.98 15.03 -1.75
CA LEU A 745 -72.81 15.52 -2.85
C LEU A 745 -73.55 14.38 -3.55
N GLU A 746 -72.84 13.30 -3.89
CA GLU A 746 -73.44 12.12 -4.53
C GLU A 746 -74.47 11.45 -3.61
N LEU A 747 -74.19 11.39 -2.31
CA LEU A 747 -75.09 10.85 -1.30
C LEU A 747 -76.35 11.70 -1.09
N SER A 748 -76.27 13.03 -1.30
CA SER A 748 -77.42 13.95 -1.22
C SER A 748 -78.28 14.00 -2.48
N GLY A 749 -77.74 13.56 -3.63
CA GLY A 749 -78.49 13.42 -4.89
C GLY A 749 -79.29 12.12 -5.01
N SER A 750 -79.36 11.33 -3.93
CA SER A 750 -79.91 9.96 -3.86
C SER A 750 -81.31 9.87 -3.26
#